data_AF-A0A199P6C3-F1
#
_entry.id   AF-A0A199P6C3-F1
#
_cell.length_a   1.000
_cell.length_b   1.000
_cell.length_c   1.000
_cell.angle_alpha   90.00
_cell.angle_beta   90.00
_cell.angle_gamma   90.00
#
_symmetry.space_group_name_H-M   'P 1'
#
loop_
_entity.id
_entity.type
_entity.pdbx_description
1 polymer ?
#
loop_
_entity_poly.entity_id
_entity_poly.type
_entity_poly.pdbx_seq_one_letter_code
_entity_poly.pdbx_strand_id
1 'polypeptide(L)'
;MNCKTNTLRDAVVLALVAGAGVGINTASAQDAGTGATNLDRIEVTGSRIRSVDVETAQPVFTVSSEEIKKSGLVSVGDVLQNLTVSGTQTYSKAAVLNSNPEQGGQYVNLYNLGEQRTLVLVNGKRWTSSLAGYTDMSTIPAALIDRIEVLKDGASAIYGSDAIAGVVNIILRKNFDGAEVSALIGQNSRGDGQKEAYSFTLGASGERSSIIFGANYTKEDPVWAKDRVLTRTQFGPNHPLDALSATGPWGRFNDPRAAGTAGAGNYLDKDGNVVAPDAGGTWTPNTWVLNHSGTWNGTGTGSDSRDFNNYHIGVGTDDRFNATQQVMLAQETETKSVFTAGSFEINNYVTFKSTVMYSERNSERQLAGYPLNGASQPKYPVAISGQSYYNPVGEDINSWFRRIIEIPRVSQNNVKSYHFDAALEGAFEVGTHGWNWDAGINYNKFDVTQISTGNVNLLALEKALGPSFLNSQGVVQCGTAANPIPLGTSLSAGQCTPFNILGGPSASTADALKYVNTLSQATQQSVSKQYFANITGGLFDMPGDAGEFAFAAGVEHREVSGYDYPDQLSSAGYTTDLAAGATTGKYKTDEVYLELMIPLLKDLPFAKQLSFDVASRYSDYDRFGDTTNSKFSLTWKPVEDLLVRATYGKGFRAPTLDDTFGGGSQSFDPMTDPCDARFGLLSTPAVAARCASEGLAPTFRQTDNAGVPVTAREIQGNSPFKAGVGNANLEPEYSKTRTVGLVFSPRWIQGLDFSLDWYKISISNVITAVSATYVLNQCYNGVTSFCNYTRDASSGQVVTLSRGNTNLGALETEGYNFVMNYRLPEFAVGQFSLRLDSNYLVAFRGQSDDSAPWDDYAGYWNYPRVRATLGVNWAKGDLSANWNLRYYGGYRDFCYNADECNEPNYQTANAGWGGGVGANKKGSISYQDVSVSWAAPWNGSVTLGARNVWNKQPPITNSLTNNSSSSIDPMLDYDRYLFMQYTQKF
;
A
#
# COMPACT_ATOMS: atom_id res chain seq x y z
N MET A 1 49.10 25.26 -8.21
CA MET A 1 48.21 25.55 -7.06
C MET A 1 48.26 24.34 -6.13
N ASN A 2 48.77 24.52 -4.91
CA ASN A 2 48.82 23.45 -3.90
C ASN A 2 47.45 23.29 -3.25
N CYS A 3 46.63 22.36 -3.76
CA CYS A 3 45.39 21.97 -3.09
C CYS A 3 45.73 21.00 -1.95
N LYS A 4 45.41 21.40 -0.71
CA LYS A 4 45.53 20.56 0.48
C LYS A 4 44.63 19.32 0.33
N THR A 5 45.20 18.14 0.51
CA THR A 5 44.48 16.86 0.47
C THR A 5 43.64 16.70 1.73
N ASN A 6 42.47 16.07 1.63
CA ASN A 6 41.68 15.65 2.79
C ASN A 6 41.78 14.13 2.97
N THR A 7 41.60 13.68 4.21
CA THR A 7 41.66 12.25 4.59
C THR A 7 40.62 11.40 3.85
N LEU A 8 39.52 12.00 3.38
CA LEU A 8 38.48 11.30 2.60
C LEU A 8 38.97 10.92 1.20
N ARG A 9 39.64 11.83 0.49
CA ARG A 9 40.27 11.54 -0.82
C ARG A 9 41.31 10.44 -0.67
N ASP A 10 42.17 10.56 0.33
CA ASP A 10 43.26 9.61 0.51
C ASP A 10 42.73 8.23 0.94
N ALA A 11 41.63 8.16 1.71
CA ALA A 11 40.91 6.91 2.01
C ALA A 11 40.22 6.29 0.78
N VAL A 12 39.60 7.11 -0.08
CA VAL A 12 38.99 6.66 -1.34
C VAL A 12 40.06 6.14 -2.31
N VAL A 13 41.21 6.81 -2.40
CA VAL A 13 42.34 6.38 -3.24
C VAL A 13 43.01 5.14 -2.68
N LEU A 14 43.19 5.00 -1.36
CA LEU A 14 43.74 3.77 -0.76
C LEU A 14 42.80 2.57 -0.94
N ALA A 15 41.48 2.79 -0.86
CA ALA A 15 40.48 1.76 -1.13
C ALA A 15 40.47 1.32 -2.60
N LEU A 16 40.70 2.25 -3.55
CA LEU A 16 40.80 1.96 -4.98
C LEU A 16 42.10 1.21 -5.33
N VAL A 17 43.21 1.46 -4.62
CA VAL A 17 44.50 0.80 -4.87
C VAL A 17 44.57 -0.61 -4.25
N ALA A 18 43.76 -0.92 -3.24
CA ALA A 18 43.72 -2.26 -2.63
C ALA A 18 42.89 -3.30 -3.40
N GLY A 19 42.10 -2.88 -4.41
CA GLY A 19 41.22 -3.77 -5.20
C GLY A 19 41.72 -4.18 -6.58
N ALA A 20 42.79 -3.55 -7.12
CA ALA A 20 43.23 -3.77 -8.49
C ALA A 20 44.43 -4.73 -8.55
N GLY A 21 44.14 -6.03 -8.51
CA GLY A 21 45.12 -7.11 -8.60
C GLY A 21 44.76 -8.17 -9.63
N VAL A 22 44.46 -7.82 -10.89
CA VAL A 22 44.55 -8.72 -12.06
C VAL A 22 44.96 -7.92 -13.29
N GLY A 23 45.97 -8.41 -14.02
CA GLY A 23 46.71 -7.71 -15.06
C GLY A 23 45.92 -7.41 -16.35
N ILE A 24 46.23 -6.25 -16.91
CA ILE A 24 45.75 -5.77 -18.22
C ILE A 24 46.76 -6.24 -19.27
N ASN A 25 46.35 -7.13 -20.17
CA ASN A 25 47.02 -7.32 -21.44
C ASN A 25 46.37 -6.40 -22.48
N THR A 26 47.17 -5.54 -23.08
CA THR A 26 46.82 -4.71 -24.23
C THR A 26 46.72 -5.58 -25.49
N ALA A 27 45.56 -5.59 -26.16
CA ALA A 27 45.44 -6.14 -27.51
C ALA A 27 44.90 -5.07 -28.46
N SER A 28 45.66 -4.86 -29.52
CA SER A 28 45.48 -3.86 -30.57
C SER A 28 44.27 -4.16 -31.47
N ALA A 29 43.61 -3.09 -31.93
CA ALA A 29 42.56 -3.13 -32.93
C ALA A 29 43.10 -3.52 -34.32
N GLN A 30 42.37 -4.39 -35.03
CA GLN A 30 42.45 -4.52 -36.49
C GLN A 30 41.04 -4.69 -37.07
N ASP A 31 40.81 -3.92 -38.13
CA ASP A 31 39.56 -3.75 -38.87
C ASP A 31 39.18 -4.96 -39.76
N ALA A 32 37.89 -4.98 -40.11
CA ALA A 32 37.23 -5.58 -41.27
C ALA A 32 36.71 -7.03 -41.21
N GLY A 33 35.38 -7.13 -41.30
CA GLY A 33 34.65 -8.35 -41.69
C GLY A 33 33.14 -8.14 -41.69
N THR A 34 32.57 -7.62 -42.79
CA THR A 34 31.13 -7.57 -43.05
C THR A 34 30.53 -8.98 -43.06
N GLY A 35 29.80 -9.32 -42.00
CA GLY A 35 28.85 -10.43 -41.94
C GLY A 35 27.64 -9.93 -41.16
N ALA A 36 26.44 -10.04 -41.72
CA ALA A 36 25.22 -9.55 -41.10
C ALA A 36 25.05 -10.14 -39.69
N THR A 37 25.25 -9.31 -38.66
CA THR A 37 24.84 -9.62 -37.30
C THR A 37 23.32 -9.57 -37.27
N ASN A 38 22.68 -10.74 -37.10
CA ASN A 38 21.26 -10.81 -36.77
C ASN A 38 21.01 -9.85 -35.59
N LEU A 39 20.20 -8.82 -35.85
CA LEU A 39 19.78 -7.86 -34.83
C LEU A 39 19.17 -8.62 -33.64
N ASP A 40 19.65 -8.31 -32.44
CA ASP A 40 18.98 -8.61 -31.18
C ASP A 40 17.54 -8.07 -31.26
N ARG A 41 16.57 -8.90 -31.68
CA ARG A 41 15.15 -8.58 -31.53
C ARG A 41 14.86 -8.52 -30.04
N ILE A 42 14.50 -7.33 -29.56
CA ILE A 42 14.22 -7.07 -28.15
C ILE A 42 12.90 -7.77 -27.80
N GLU A 43 12.87 -8.53 -26.71
CA GLU A 43 11.61 -9.05 -26.16
C GLU A 43 10.86 -7.88 -25.50
N VAL A 44 9.64 -7.61 -25.97
CA VAL A 44 8.75 -6.57 -25.44
C VAL A 44 7.66 -7.20 -24.59
N THR A 45 7.34 -6.56 -23.47
CA THR A 45 6.28 -7.02 -22.56
C THR A 45 4.93 -7.13 -23.27
N GLY A 46 4.30 -8.29 -23.19
CA GLY A 46 3.00 -8.55 -23.81
C GLY A 46 3.00 -9.58 -24.94
N SER A 47 4.15 -10.18 -25.27
CA SER A 47 4.25 -11.40 -26.10
C SER A 47 5.52 -12.16 -25.78
N ARG A 48 5.51 -13.48 -25.98
CA ARG A 48 6.72 -14.34 -25.95
C ARG A 48 7.35 -14.51 -27.33
N ILE A 49 6.71 -14.00 -28.39
CA ILE A 49 7.19 -14.06 -29.78
C ILE A 49 8.04 -12.83 -30.08
N ARG A 50 9.24 -13.04 -30.63
CA ARG A 50 10.19 -11.96 -30.97
C ARG A 50 9.91 -11.42 -32.39
N SER A 51 8.96 -10.48 -32.52
CA SER A 51 8.65 -9.81 -33.79
C SER A 51 8.31 -8.32 -33.62
N VAL A 52 8.82 -7.48 -34.51
CA VAL A 52 8.56 -6.02 -34.56
C VAL A 52 7.07 -5.72 -34.70
N ASP A 53 6.35 -6.56 -35.43
CA ASP A 53 4.91 -6.43 -35.66
C ASP A 53 4.11 -6.57 -34.35
N VAL A 54 4.61 -7.41 -33.44
CA VAL A 54 4.00 -7.67 -32.13
C VAL A 54 4.32 -6.54 -31.14
N GLU A 55 5.50 -5.93 -31.22
CA GLU A 55 5.87 -4.76 -30.39
C GLU A 55 4.92 -3.58 -30.60
N THR A 56 4.48 -3.36 -31.85
CA THR A 56 3.55 -2.27 -32.19
C THR A 56 2.08 -2.59 -31.89
N ALA A 57 1.75 -3.88 -31.72
CA ALA A 57 0.39 -4.37 -31.52
C ALA A 57 -0.17 -4.04 -30.12
N GLN A 58 0.69 -3.92 -29.10
CA GLN A 58 0.26 -3.78 -27.70
C GLN A 58 0.48 -2.35 -27.16
N PRO A 59 -0.41 -1.83 -26.27
CA PRO A 59 -0.25 -0.51 -25.66
C PRO A 59 0.78 -0.54 -24.53
N VAL A 60 2.07 -0.65 -24.88
CA VAL A 60 3.18 -0.64 -23.91
C VAL A 60 3.66 0.79 -23.69
N PHE A 61 3.69 1.21 -22.43
CA PHE A 61 4.31 2.46 -22.02
C PHE A 61 5.69 2.19 -21.44
N THR A 62 6.71 2.88 -21.95
CA THR A 62 8.09 2.72 -21.50
C THR A 62 8.57 3.94 -20.72
N VAL A 63 9.36 3.70 -19.66
CA VAL A 63 10.12 4.72 -18.93
C VAL A 63 11.58 4.33 -18.94
N SER A 64 12.42 5.17 -19.52
CA SER A 64 13.86 4.95 -19.60
C SER A 64 14.60 5.31 -18.31
N SER A 65 15.78 4.74 -18.10
CA SER A 65 16.66 5.11 -16.99
C SER A 65 17.05 6.59 -16.97
N GLU A 66 17.13 7.24 -18.14
CA GLU A 66 17.41 8.67 -18.26
C GLU A 66 16.26 9.52 -17.71
N GLU A 67 15.01 9.18 -18.04
CA GLU A 67 13.82 9.85 -17.52
C GLU A 67 13.70 9.69 -16.00
N ILE A 68 14.00 8.50 -15.48
CA ILE A 68 14.03 8.23 -14.04
C ILE A 68 15.05 9.15 -13.36
N LYS A 69 16.29 9.23 -13.85
CA LYS A 69 17.33 10.10 -13.29
C LYS A 69 16.93 11.58 -13.31
N LYS A 70 16.28 12.06 -14.38
CA LYS A 70 15.84 13.47 -14.51
C LYS A 70 14.72 13.85 -13.54
N SER A 71 13.93 12.88 -13.06
CA SER A 71 12.79 13.11 -12.18
C SER A 71 13.15 13.35 -10.71
N GLY A 72 14.38 13.01 -10.29
CA GLY A 72 14.80 13.04 -8.89
C GLY A 72 14.09 12.01 -8.00
N LEU A 73 13.42 11.02 -8.59
CA LEU A 73 12.76 9.92 -7.88
C LEU A 73 13.81 8.84 -7.57
N VAL A 74 13.79 8.35 -6.33
CA VAL A 74 14.81 7.43 -5.80
C VAL A 74 14.38 5.97 -5.79
N SER A 75 13.12 5.70 -6.12
CA SER A 75 12.52 4.35 -6.09
C SER A 75 11.62 4.11 -7.29
N VAL A 76 11.46 2.84 -7.67
CA VAL A 76 10.58 2.41 -8.76
C VAL A 76 9.12 2.74 -8.47
N GLY A 77 8.70 2.54 -7.21
CA GLY A 77 7.34 2.83 -6.79
C GLY A 77 6.95 4.29 -7.01
N ASP A 78 7.86 5.23 -6.73
CA ASP A 78 7.60 6.65 -6.98
C ASP A 78 7.40 6.97 -8.47
N VAL A 79 8.15 6.28 -9.35
CA VAL A 79 8.01 6.43 -10.81
C VAL A 79 6.64 5.93 -11.26
N LEU A 80 6.23 4.74 -10.77
CA LEU A 80 4.96 4.10 -11.14
C LEU A 80 3.72 4.80 -10.57
N GLN A 81 3.83 5.46 -9.41
CA GLN A 81 2.74 6.29 -8.85
C GLN A 81 2.40 7.51 -9.72
N ASN A 82 3.40 8.02 -10.44
CA ASN A 82 3.24 9.19 -11.31
C ASN A 82 2.65 8.86 -12.69
N LEU A 83 2.36 7.58 -12.98
CA LEU A 83 1.64 7.21 -14.19
C LEU A 83 0.20 7.73 -14.16
N THR A 84 -0.31 8.11 -15.32
CA THR A 84 -1.69 8.60 -15.51
C THR A 84 -2.74 7.54 -15.20
N VAL A 85 -2.39 6.27 -15.40
CA VAL A 85 -3.23 5.09 -15.12
C VAL A 85 -3.02 4.51 -13.73
N SER A 86 -2.13 5.08 -12.91
CA SER A 86 -1.91 4.62 -11.54
C SER A 86 -3.12 4.96 -10.67
N GLY A 87 -3.43 4.11 -9.70
CA GLY A 87 -4.46 4.32 -8.70
C GLY A 87 -3.89 4.64 -7.34
N THR A 88 -4.77 4.93 -6.39
CA THR A 88 -4.39 5.09 -4.98
C THR A 88 -3.92 3.75 -4.41
N GLN A 89 -2.89 3.79 -3.58
CA GLN A 89 -2.33 2.59 -2.95
C GLN A 89 -2.95 2.36 -1.57
N THR A 90 -3.23 1.10 -1.25
CA THR A 90 -3.68 0.63 0.06
C THR A 90 -2.58 0.79 1.12
N TYR A 91 -1.34 0.46 0.72
CA TYR A 91 -0.13 0.56 1.53
C TYR A 91 0.84 1.54 0.88
N SER A 92 1.37 2.48 1.67
CA SER A 92 2.35 3.45 1.17
C SER A 92 3.11 4.07 2.33
N LYS A 93 4.14 4.87 2.04
CA LYS A 93 4.84 5.70 3.04
C LYS A 93 3.93 6.72 3.75
N ALA A 94 2.74 6.91 3.20
CA ALA A 94 1.79 7.96 3.53
C ALA A 94 0.61 7.41 4.37
N ALA A 95 0.39 6.09 4.36
CA ALA A 95 -0.71 5.40 5.06
C ALA A 95 -0.38 5.08 6.53
N VAL A 96 0.10 6.07 7.28
CA VAL A 96 0.71 5.90 8.61
C VAL A 96 -0.20 5.30 9.69
N LEU A 97 -1.53 5.35 9.53
CA LEU A 97 -2.47 4.79 10.51
C LEU A 97 -2.58 3.25 10.43
N ASN A 98 -2.10 2.64 9.35
CA ASN A 98 -2.04 1.18 9.20
C ASN A 98 -0.80 0.59 9.85
N SER A 99 -0.90 -0.68 10.29
CA SER A 99 0.18 -1.40 10.97
C SER A 99 0.67 -2.65 10.23
N ASN A 100 0.19 -2.96 9.04
CA ASN A 100 0.54 -4.21 8.37
C ASN A 100 2.02 -4.29 7.96
N PRO A 101 2.55 -5.50 7.74
CA PRO A 101 3.90 -5.75 7.21
C PRO A 101 4.25 -4.98 5.92
N GLU A 102 3.25 -4.76 5.06
CA GLU A 102 3.38 -4.03 3.80
C GLU A 102 3.64 -2.53 3.99
N GLN A 103 3.36 -1.98 5.17
CA GLN A 103 3.53 -0.55 5.42
C GLN A 103 4.99 -0.11 5.22
N GLY A 104 5.15 1.05 4.58
CA GLY A 104 6.44 1.58 4.11
C GLY A 104 6.91 1.08 2.74
N GLY A 105 6.25 0.05 2.19
CA GLY A 105 6.48 -0.41 0.81
C GLY A 105 5.81 0.47 -0.24
N GLN A 106 6.00 0.12 -1.51
CA GLN A 106 5.37 0.78 -2.65
C GLN A 106 4.80 -0.25 -3.63
N TYR A 107 3.53 -0.08 -4.00
CA TYR A 107 2.78 -1.11 -4.73
C TYR A 107 2.07 -0.52 -5.94
N VAL A 108 2.06 -1.19 -7.08
CA VAL A 108 1.44 -0.64 -8.29
C VAL A 108 -0.04 -1.03 -8.39
N ASN A 109 -0.91 -0.06 -8.57
CA ASN A 109 -2.35 -0.24 -8.77
C ASN A 109 -2.73 0.31 -10.15
N LEU A 110 -2.77 -0.50 -11.20
CA LEU A 110 -3.19 -0.02 -12.53
C LEU A 110 -4.72 0.08 -12.62
N TYR A 111 -5.21 1.18 -13.19
CA TYR A 111 -6.63 1.48 -13.42
C TYR A 111 -7.52 1.44 -12.17
N ASN A 112 -6.95 1.58 -10.97
CA ASN A 112 -7.62 1.42 -9.68
C ASN A 112 -8.25 0.04 -9.46
N LEU A 113 -7.78 -0.99 -10.17
CA LEU A 113 -8.30 -2.35 -10.04
C LEU A 113 -7.67 -3.13 -8.88
N GLY A 114 -6.88 -2.49 -8.01
CA GLY A 114 -6.20 -3.14 -6.88
C GLY A 114 -4.83 -3.70 -7.25
N GLU A 115 -3.93 -3.70 -6.28
CA GLU A 115 -2.52 -4.01 -6.47
C GLU A 115 -2.28 -5.50 -6.79
N GLN A 116 -3.08 -6.40 -6.22
CA GLN A 116 -3.00 -7.84 -6.50
C GLN A 116 -3.39 -8.20 -7.94
N ARG A 117 -3.96 -7.25 -8.70
CA ARG A 117 -4.40 -7.43 -10.09
C ARG A 117 -3.41 -6.85 -11.09
N THR A 118 -2.25 -6.38 -10.63
CA THR A 118 -1.15 -5.95 -11.50
C THR A 118 0.03 -6.89 -11.33
N LEU A 119 0.43 -7.56 -12.42
CA LEU A 119 1.59 -8.44 -12.39
C LEU A 119 2.88 -7.64 -12.48
N VAL A 120 3.84 -7.91 -11.60
CA VAL A 120 5.18 -7.35 -11.71
C VAL A 120 6.21 -8.41 -12.06
N LEU A 121 7.03 -8.09 -13.06
CA LEU A 121 8.12 -8.89 -13.57
C LEU A 121 9.44 -8.12 -13.47
N VAL A 122 10.53 -8.85 -13.28
CA VAL A 122 11.90 -8.37 -13.50
C VAL A 122 12.54 -9.28 -14.54
N ASN A 123 13.02 -8.72 -15.65
CA ASN A 123 13.50 -9.48 -16.80
C ASN A 123 12.52 -10.60 -17.25
N GLY A 124 11.21 -10.32 -17.23
CA GLY A 124 10.17 -11.28 -17.62
C GLY A 124 9.92 -12.42 -16.61
N LYS A 125 10.52 -12.38 -15.42
CA LYS A 125 10.34 -13.36 -14.34
C LYS A 125 9.54 -12.74 -13.18
N ARG A 126 8.62 -13.50 -12.58
CA ARG A 126 7.77 -13.04 -11.46
C ARG A 126 8.64 -12.61 -10.27
N TRP A 127 8.28 -11.48 -9.67
CA TRP A 127 8.98 -10.93 -8.51
C TRP A 127 8.36 -11.36 -7.17
N THR A 128 9.07 -11.10 -6.08
CA THR A 128 8.66 -11.41 -4.71
C THR A 128 7.38 -10.67 -4.29
N SER A 129 6.43 -11.39 -3.69
CA SER A 129 5.17 -10.86 -3.16
C SER A 129 4.89 -11.29 -1.71
N SER A 130 4.11 -10.49 -0.98
CA SER A 130 3.64 -10.82 0.37
C SER A 130 2.53 -11.89 0.36
N LEU A 131 2.08 -12.34 1.53
CA LEU A 131 1.00 -13.34 1.63
C LEU A 131 -0.32 -12.87 1.02
N ALA A 132 -0.58 -11.56 1.07
CA ALA A 132 -1.74 -10.90 0.47
C ALA A 132 -1.56 -10.60 -1.03
N GLY A 133 -0.47 -11.05 -1.65
CA GLY A 133 -0.21 -10.90 -3.09
C GLY A 133 0.33 -9.53 -3.51
N TYR A 134 0.84 -8.72 -2.58
CA TYR A 134 1.42 -7.42 -2.90
C TYR A 134 2.90 -7.53 -3.27
N THR A 135 3.30 -6.95 -4.41
CA THR A 135 4.70 -6.90 -4.84
C THR A 135 5.31 -5.54 -4.51
N ASP A 136 6.27 -5.50 -3.60
CA ASP A 136 6.92 -4.26 -3.18
C ASP A 136 8.01 -3.80 -4.16
N MET A 137 7.77 -2.66 -4.81
CA MET A 137 8.67 -2.05 -5.82
C MET A 137 9.87 -1.35 -5.21
N SER A 138 9.82 -1.03 -3.91
CA SER A 138 10.97 -0.41 -3.24
C SER A 138 12.15 -1.37 -3.10
N THR A 139 11.94 -2.68 -3.27
CA THR A 139 13.02 -3.69 -3.24
C THR A 139 13.84 -3.74 -4.53
N ILE A 140 13.40 -3.07 -5.61
CA ILE A 140 14.05 -3.08 -6.91
C ILE A 140 14.79 -1.74 -7.08
N PRO A 141 16.14 -1.74 -7.15
CA PRO A 141 16.86 -0.47 -7.13
C PRO A 141 16.84 0.24 -8.47
N ALA A 142 16.47 1.52 -8.47
CA ALA A 142 16.32 2.33 -9.69
C ALA A 142 17.60 2.46 -10.53
N ALA A 143 18.78 2.39 -9.90
CA ALA A 143 20.05 2.51 -10.60
C ALA A 143 20.34 1.36 -11.58
N LEU A 144 19.68 0.20 -11.39
CA LEU A 144 19.94 -1.02 -12.15
C LEU A 144 19.05 -1.15 -13.38
N ILE A 145 18.04 -0.29 -13.41
CA ILE A 145 17.00 -0.32 -14.42
C ILE A 145 17.61 0.25 -15.69
N ASP A 146 17.43 -0.49 -16.77
CA ASP A 146 17.58 0.02 -18.12
C ASP A 146 16.31 0.79 -18.50
N ARG A 147 15.16 0.13 -18.32
CA ARG A 147 13.83 0.70 -18.55
C ARG A 147 12.74 -0.06 -17.79
N ILE A 148 11.59 0.58 -17.63
CA ILE A 148 10.36 -0.02 -17.12
C ILE A 148 9.35 -0.06 -18.27
N GLU A 149 8.73 -1.22 -18.49
CA GLU A 149 7.68 -1.43 -19.48
C GLU A 149 6.36 -1.67 -18.75
N VAL A 150 5.31 -0.93 -19.11
CA VAL A 150 3.97 -1.04 -18.54
C VAL A 150 3.00 -1.41 -19.65
N LEU A 151 2.57 -2.67 -19.67
CA LEU A 151 1.52 -3.15 -20.54
C LEU A 151 0.16 -2.76 -19.95
N LYS A 152 -0.50 -1.83 -20.65
CA LYS A 152 -1.80 -1.27 -20.28
C LYS A 152 -3.00 -2.15 -20.71
N ASP A 153 -2.78 -3.46 -20.77
CA ASP A 153 -3.72 -4.48 -21.26
C ASP A 153 -3.61 -5.78 -20.44
N GLY A 154 -4.69 -6.57 -20.41
CA GLY A 154 -4.73 -7.86 -19.73
C GLY A 154 -3.83 -8.88 -20.42
N ALA A 155 -3.08 -9.66 -19.63
CA ALA A 155 -2.06 -10.57 -20.17
C ALA A 155 -2.03 -11.94 -19.47
N SER A 156 -3.13 -12.36 -18.83
CA SER A 156 -3.19 -13.67 -18.17
C SER A 156 -2.99 -14.86 -19.12
N ALA A 157 -3.37 -14.73 -20.40
CA ALA A 157 -3.12 -15.76 -21.41
C ALA A 157 -1.61 -15.97 -21.70
N ILE A 158 -0.76 -15.02 -21.30
CA ILE A 158 0.69 -15.04 -21.55
C ILE A 158 1.43 -15.34 -20.24
N TYR A 159 1.09 -14.63 -19.16
CA TYR A 159 1.84 -14.69 -17.90
C TYR A 159 1.11 -15.42 -16.74
N GLY A 160 -0.13 -15.87 -16.92
CA GLY A 160 -0.92 -16.56 -15.88
C GLY A 160 -1.69 -15.62 -14.95
N SER A 161 -1.91 -16.06 -13.69
CA SER A 161 -2.67 -15.30 -12.67
C SER A 161 -2.17 -13.86 -12.49
N ASP A 162 -3.04 -12.97 -11.99
CA ASP A 162 -2.71 -11.61 -11.50
C ASP A 162 -2.46 -10.56 -12.59
N ALA A 163 -2.36 -10.96 -13.87
CA ALA A 163 -2.19 -10.05 -15.01
C ALA A 163 -3.54 -9.52 -15.57
N ILE A 164 -4.44 -9.09 -14.69
CA ILE A 164 -5.78 -8.59 -15.05
C ILE A 164 -5.72 -7.11 -15.47
N ALA A 165 -5.19 -6.25 -14.61
CA ALA A 165 -5.12 -4.80 -14.82
C ALA A 165 -4.00 -4.39 -15.78
N GLY A 166 -2.94 -5.20 -15.83
CA GLY A 166 -1.77 -4.98 -16.67
C GLY A 166 -0.54 -5.72 -16.16
N VAL A 167 0.59 -5.47 -16.82
CA VAL A 167 1.91 -6.01 -16.45
C VAL A 167 2.92 -4.88 -16.37
N VAL A 168 3.69 -4.83 -15.29
CA VAL A 168 4.87 -3.98 -15.16
C VAL A 168 6.10 -4.86 -15.22
N ASN A 169 6.91 -4.71 -16.26
CA ASN A 169 8.15 -5.46 -16.42
C ASN A 169 9.34 -4.51 -16.30
N ILE A 170 10.18 -4.75 -15.31
CA ILE A 170 11.37 -3.94 -15.04
C ILE A 170 12.54 -4.65 -15.70
N ILE A 171 13.10 -4.00 -16.72
CA ILE A 171 14.23 -4.52 -17.48
C ILE A 171 15.51 -4.01 -16.84
N LEU A 172 16.35 -4.94 -16.38
CA LEU A 172 17.64 -4.63 -15.81
C LEU A 172 18.68 -4.42 -16.92
N ARG A 173 19.71 -3.63 -16.62
CA ARG A 173 20.88 -3.50 -17.49
C ARG A 173 21.52 -4.88 -17.71
N LYS A 174 21.74 -5.26 -18.97
CA LYS A 174 22.29 -6.57 -19.36
C LYS A 174 23.81 -6.57 -19.42
N ASN A 175 24.39 -5.54 -20.04
CA ASN A 175 25.82 -5.39 -20.20
C ASN A 175 26.23 -4.05 -19.60
N PHE A 176 27.27 -4.06 -18.77
CA PHE A 176 27.88 -2.87 -18.20
C PHE A 176 29.38 -3.11 -18.15
N ASP A 177 30.16 -2.13 -18.61
CA ASP A 177 31.61 -2.19 -18.62
C ASP A 177 32.16 -0.94 -17.93
N GLY A 178 32.99 -1.14 -16.91
CA GLY A 178 33.48 -0.09 -16.02
C GLY A 178 32.68 0.04 -14.73
N ALA A 179 32.68 1.25 -14.15
CA ALA A 179 32.01 1.53 -12.87
C ALA A 179 31.15 2.81 -12.92
N GLU A 180 30.01 2.82 -12.23
CA GLU A 180 29.16 4.00 -12.01
C GLU A 180 28.91 4.19 -10.52
N VAL A 181 29.14 5.40 -10.00
CA VAL A 181 28.77 5.82 -8.65
C VAL A 181 27.78 6.97 -8.77
N SER A 182 26.66 6.91 -8.06
CA SER A 182 25.70 8.02 -7.97
C SER A 182 25.40 8.36 -6.51
N ALA A 183 25.24 9.65 -6.24
CA ALA A 183 24.78 10.19 -4.96
C ALA A 183 23.68 11.23 -5.23
N LEU A 184 22.55 11.10 -4.55
CA LEU A 184 21.45 12.07 -4.56
C LEU A 184 21.17 12.49 -3.12
N ILE A 185 20.98 13.80 -2.93
CA ILE A 185 20.47 14.38 -1.69
C ILE A 185 19.36 15.36 -2.04
N GLY A 186 18.27 15.32 -1.29
CA GLY A 186 17.21 16.31 -1.40
C GLY A 186 16.41 16.43 -0.11
N GLN A 187 15.61 17.49 -0.01
CA GLN A 187 14.81 17.78 1.18
C GLN A 187 13.60 18.64 0.83
N ASN A 188 12.58 18.63 1.68
CA ASN A 188 11.50 19.59 1.59
C ASN A 188 12.00 20.99 1.97
N SER A 189 11.34 22.01 1.43
CA SER A 189 11.66 23.42 1.70
C SER A 189 11.50 23.84 3.17
N ARG A 190 10.89 23.00 4.02
CA ARG A 190 10.77 23.19 5.47
C ARG A 190 11.91 22.56 6.28
N GLY A 191 12.85 21.85 5.64
CA GLY A 191 13.99 21.20 6.31
C GLY A 191 13.66 19.84 6.93
N ASP A 192 12.57 19.20 6.51
CA ASP A 192 12.20 17.82 6.85
C ASP A 192 12.14 16.95 5.58
N GLY A 193 11.82 15.65 5.74
CA GLY A 193 11.68 14.72 4.62
C GLY A 193 12.93 14.60 3.75
N GLN A 194 14.12 14.68 4.38
CA GLN A 194 15.39 14.53 3.69
C GLN A 194 15.46 13.15 3.03
N LYS A 195 15.87 13.11 1.76
CA LYS A 195 16.11 11.89 1.02
C LYS A 195 17.55 11.82 0.59
N GLU A 196 18.16 10.67 0.85
CA GLU A 196 19.50 10.34 0.41
C GLU A 196 19.46 9.04 -0.39
N ALA A 197 20.17 9.01 -1.51
CA ALA A 197 20.33 7.79 -2.29
C ALA A 197 21.76 7.66 -2.81
N TYR A 198 22.39 6.53 -2.55
CA TYR A 198 23.72 6.18 -3.04
C TYR A 198 23.64 4.88 -3.82
N SER A 199 24.24 4.84 -5.01
CA SER A 199 24.32 3.63 -5.81
C SER A 199 25.72 3.41 -6.34
N PHE A 200 26.15 2.16 -6.36
CA PHE A 200 27.38 1.70 -6.99
C PHE A 200 27.04 0.58 -7.96
N THR A 201 27.57 0.67 -9.17
CA THR A 201 27.46 -0.38 -10.20
C THR A 201 28.84 -0.63 -10.77
N LEU A 202 29.21 -1.90 -10.89
CA LEU A 202 30.46 -2.36 -11.48
C LEU A 202 30.11 -3.47 -12.45
N GLY A 203 30.70 -3.44 -13.64
CA GLY A 203 30.49 -4.49 -14.62
C GLY A 203 31.74 -4.74 -15.44
N ALA A 204 31.81 -5.97 -15.95
CA ALA A 204 32.84 -6.40 -16.87
C ALA A 204 32.18 -7.28 -17.94
N SER A 205 32.52 -7.02 -19.19
CA SER A 205 32.06 -7.81 -20.33
C SER A 205 33.28 -8.32 -21.11
N GLY A 206 33.31 -9.62 -21.40
CA GLY A 206 34.30 -10.28 -22.24
C GLY A 206 33.62 -10.99 -23.42
N GLU A 207 34.39 -11.73 -24.22
CA GLU A 207 33.89 -12.36 -25.46
C GLU A 207 32.73 -13.33 -25.23
N ARG A 208 32.68 -14.01 -24.09
CA ARG A 208 31.70 -15.06 -23.77
C ARG A 208 30.96 -14.84 -22.45
N SER A 209 31.21 -13.73 -21.76
CA SER A 209 30.67 -13.53 -20.42
C SER A 209 30.42 -12.08 -20.11
N SER A 210 29.31 -11.78 -19.47
CA SER A 210 29.09 -10.49 -18.81
C SER A 210 28.76 -10.73 -17.35
N ILE A 211 29.24 -9.86 -16.48
CA ILE A 211 28.82 -9.83 -15.08
C ILE A 211 28.66 -8.39 -14.65
N ILE A 212 27.58 -8.13 -13.91
CA ILE A 212 27.27 -6.85 -13.32
C ILE A 212 27.01 -7.08 -11.84
N PHE A 213 27.63 -6.27 -11.01
CA PHE A 213 27.38 -6.16 -9.60
C PHE A 213 26.89 -4.75 -9.28
N GLY A 214 26.08 -4.63 -8.24
CA GLY A 214 25.97 -3.34 -7.58
C GLY A 214 25.24 -3.36 -6.26
N ALA A 215 25.28 -2.19 -5.63
CA ALA A 215 24.80 -1.97 -4.28
C ALA A 215 24.08 -0.62 -4.23
N ASN A 216 22.98 -0.56 -3.48
CA ASN A 216 22.20 0.66 -3.33
C ASN A 216 21.81 0.88 -1.87
N TYR A 217 21.79 2.14 -1.49
CA TYR A 217 21.29 2.64 -0.22
C TYR A 217 20.32 3.78 -0.50
N THR A 218 19.15 3.75 0.11
CA THR A 218 18.22 4.88 0.10
C THR A 218 17.70 5.10 1.51
N LYS A 219 17.58 6.36 1.92
CA LYS A 219 16.97 6.76 3.19
C LYS A 219 16.05 7.95 2.94
N GLU A 220 14.87 7.92 3.53
CA GLU A 220 13.90 9.01 3.55
C GLU A 220 13.45 9.25 4.99
N ASP A 221 13.76 10.42 5.51
CA ASP A 221 13.41 10.85 6.87
C ASP A 221 11.90 11.13 6.99
N PRO A 222 11.31 10.98 8.19
CA PRO A 222 9.88 11.15 8.38
C PRO A 222 9.47 12.62 8.24
N VAL A 223 8.18 12.81 8.03
CA VAL A 223 7.51 14.11 8.00
C VAL A 223 6.41 14.10 9.04
N TRP A 224 6.34 15.08 9.94
CA TRP A 224 5.34 15.08 11.01
C TRP A 224 4.10 15.89 10.64
N ALA A 225 2.93 15.39 11.07
CA ALA A 225 1.65 16.06 10.82
C ALA A 225 1.59 17.44 11.50
N LYS A 226 2.15 17.58 12.71
CA LYS A 226 2.19 18.84 13.47
C LYS A 226 2.94 19.99 12.79
N ASP A 227 3.87 19.69 11.87
CA ASP A 227 4.81 20.70 11.32
C ASP A 227 4.19 21.56 10.19
N ARG A 228 2.96 21.24 9.76
CA ARG A 228 2.23 21.98 8.72
C ARG A 228 0.88 22.45 9.23
N VAL A 229 0.51 23.66 8.85
CA VAL A 229 -0.78 24.27 9.23
C VAL A 229 -1.98 23.44 8.78
N LEU A 230 -1.86 22.76 7.64
CA LEU A 230 -2.96 21.96 7.09
C LEU A 230 -3.13 20.59 7.74
N THR A 231 -2.07 20.02 8.34
CA THR A 231 -2.08 18.66 8.89
C THR A 231 -1.93 18.61 10.41
N ARG A 232 -1.64 19.75 11.06
CA ARG A 232 -1.51 19.84 12.53
C ARG A 232 -2.81 19.58 13.29
N THR A 233 -3.93 19.46 12.60
CA THR A 233 -5.25 19.05 13.10
C THR A 233 -5.86 18.12 12.06
N GLN A 234 -6.70 17.18 12.49
CA GLN A 234 -7.21 16.13 11.60
C GLN A 234 -7.99 16.70 10.42
N PHE A 235 -8.90 17.65 10.64
CA PHE A 235 -9.73 18.27 9.60
C PHE A 235 -9.19 19.63 9.10
N GLY A 236 -7.91 19.91 9.36
CA GLY A 236 -7.24 21.14 8.94
C GLY A 236 -7.62 22.39 9.75
N PRO A 237 -7.17 23.59 9.32
CA PRO A 237 -7.17 24.80 10.15
C PRO A 237 -8.55 25.42 10.39
N ASN A 238 -9.55 25.06 9.57
CA ASN A 238 -10.92 25.56 9.72
C ASN A 238 -11.70 24.80 10.80
N HIS A 239 -11.26 23.57 11.12
CA HIS A 239 -11.89 22.66 12.08
C HIS A 239 -10.88 22.17 13.12
N PRO A 240 -10.21 23.08 13.87
CA PRO A 240 -9.05 22.73 14.68
C PRO A 240 -9.40 21.97 15.97
N LEU A 241 -10.66 22.02 16.42
CA LEU A 241 -11.14 21.36 17.63
C LEU A 241 -11.95 20.09 17.34
N ASP A 242 -12.10 19.76 16.06
CA ASP A 242 -12.88 18.61 15.63
C ASP A 242 -12.00 17.36 15.54
N ALA A 243 -12.60 16.21 15.84
CA ALA A 243 -11.90 14.93 16.06
C ALA A 243 -10.78 14.96 17.12
N LEU A 244 -10.82 15.93 18.05
CA LEU A 244 -10.07 15.81 19.30
C LEU A 244 -10.54 14.55 20.02
N SER A 245 -9.58 13.70 20.36
CA SER A 245 -9.87 12.44 21.02
C SER A 245 -10.39 12.71 22.43
N ALA A 246 -11.56 12.12 22.74
CA ALA A 246 -12.24 12.27 24.02
C ALA A 246 -11.46 11.68 25.22
N THR A 247 -10.44 10.87 24.95
CA THR A 247 -9.49 10.37 25.95
C THR A 247 -8.22 11.21 25.87
N GLY A 248 -8.11 12.26 26.70
CA GLY A 248 -6.91 13.08 26.80
C GLY A 248 -5.86 12.49 27.74
N PRO A 249 -4.73 13.18 27.93
CA PRO A 249 -3.61 12.67 28.73
C PRO A 249 -3.88 12.71 30.24
N TRP A 250 -4.88 13.46 30.67
CA TRP A 250 -5.24 13.62 32.08
C TRP A 250 -6.16 12.49 32.53
N GLY A 251 -5.95 12.00 33.75
CA GLY A 251 -6.76 10.92 34.29
C GLY A 251 -8.21 11.33 34.44
N ARG A 252 -9.09 10.44 33.98
CA ARG A 252 -10.54 10.58 34.11
C ARG A 252 -11.13 9.28 34.62
N PHE A 253 -12.19 9.36 35.41
CA PHE A 253 -12.98 8.20 35.77
C PHE A 253 -14.47 8.53 35.95
N ASN A 254 -15.31 7.52 35.79
CA ASN A 254 -16.70 7.61 36.21
C ASN A 254 -16.80 7.22 37.69
N ASP A 255 -17.59 7.97 38.45
CA ASP A 255 -17.77 7.75 39.88
C ASP A 255 -18.18 6.30 40.19
N PRO A 256 -17.40 5.54 40.99
CA PRO A 256 -17.67 4.13 41.22
C PRO A 256 -18.76 3.89 42.27
N ARG A 257 -19.15 4.93 43.02
CA ARG A 257 -20.10 4.79 44.13
C ARG A 257 -21.47 4.36 43.63
N ALA A 258 -22.19 3.64 44.48
CA ALA A 258 -23.48 3.05 44.16
C ALA A 258 -24.50 4.08 43.64
N ALA A 259 -25.39 3.64 42.75
CA ALA A 259 -26.45 4.46 42.20
C ALA A 259 -27.32 5.11 43.29
N GLY A 260 -27.63 6.40 43.11
CA GLY A 260 -28.34 7.20 44.11
C GLY A 260 -27.45 7.84 45.19
N THR A 261 -26.14 7.57 45.20
CA THR A 261 -25.21 8.27 46.09
C THR A 261 -25.14 9.75 45.74
N ALA A 262 -25.39 10.62 46.72
CA ALA A 262 -25.37 12.07 46.52
C ALA A 262 -24.01 12.53 45.97
N GLY A 263 -24.03 13.27 44.86
CA GLY A 263 -22.82 13.77 44.19
C GLY A 263 -22.05 12.73 43.35
N ALA A 264 -22.51 11.48 43.29
CA ALA A 264 -21.90 10.44 42.46
C ALA A 264 -22.47 10.39 41.04
N GLY A 265 -23.66 10.95 40.80
CA GLY A 265 -24.33 10.90 39.50
C GLY A 265 -25.79 11.32 39.61
N ASN A 266 -26.53 11.16 38.51
CA ASN A 266 -27.95 11.50 38.42
C ASN A 266 -28.74 10.41 37.67
N TYR A 267 -30.03 10.25 37.99
CA TYR A 267 -30.94 9.49 37.15
C TYR A 267 -31.42 10.40 36.01
N LEU A 268 -31.21 9.98 34.76
CA LEU A 268 -31.61 10.73 33.58
C LEU A 268 -32.79 10.05 32.87
N ASP A 269 -33.80 10.82 32.49
CA ASP A 269 -34.83 10.31 31.57
C ASP A 269 -34.29 10.12 30.15
N LYS A 270 -35.14 9.62 29.24
CA LYS A 270 -34.78 9.39 27.83
C LYS A 270 -34.38 10.68 27.08
N ASP A 271 -34.76 11.84 27.62
CA ASP A 271 -34.50 13.16 27.04
C ASP A 271 -33.27 13.83 27.70
N GLY A 272 -32.61 13.12 28.64
CA GLY A 272 -31.40 13.57 29.34
C GLY A 272 -31.66 14.47 30.56
N ASN A 273 -32.92 14.62 31.00
CA ASN A 273 -33.25 15.44 32.16
C ASN A 273 -33.05 14.66 33.45
N VAL A 274 -32.58 15.36 34.49
CA VAL A 274 -32.47 14.77 35.84
C VAL A 274 -33.86 14.50 36.40
N VAL A 275 -34.10 13.25 36.77
CA VAL A 275 -35.36 12.79 37.36
C VAL A 275 -35.11 12.12 38.72
N ALA A 276 -36.19 11.92 39.49
CA ALA A 276 -36.11 11.19 40.74
C ALA A 276 -35.80 9.68 40.48
N PRO A 277 -35.16 8.97 41.43
CA PRO A 277 -34.80 7.56 41.27
C PRO A 277 -35.98 6.63 40.95
N ASP A 278 -37.18 6.98 41.41
CA ASP A 278 -38.43 6.23 41.22
C ASP A 278 -39.19 6.61 39.93
N ALA A 279 -38.73 7.64 39.20
CA ALA A 279 -39.36 8.12 37.97
C ALA A 279 -38.94 7.34 36.70
N GLY A 280 -38.26 6.20 36.86
CA GLY A 280 -37.85 5.34 35.74
C GLY A 280 -36.67 5.86 34.92
N GLY A 281 -35.87 6.79 35.46
CA GLY A 281 -34.63 7.26 34.82
C GLY A 281 -33.50 6.22 34.85
N THR A 282 -32.52 6.38 33.97
CA THR A 282 -31.28 5.56 33.94
C THR A 282 -30.19 6.25 34.75
N TRP A 283 -29.55 5.53 35.68
CA TRP A 283 -28.43 6.08 36.45
C TRP A 283 -27.25 6.39 35.53
N THR A 284 -26.78 7.65 35.57
CA THR A 284 -25.59 8.11 34.86
C THR A 284 -24.59 8.65 35.89
N PRO A 285 -23.45 7.98 36.13
CA PRO A 285 -22.43 8.44 37.06
C PRO A 285 -21.76 9.72 36.57
N ASN A 286 -21.31 10.56 37.50
CA ASN A 286 -20.50 11.73 37.19
C ASN A 286 -19.15 11.29 36.63
N THR A 287 -18.71 11.96 35.55
CA THR A 287 -17.36 11.79 35.01
C THR A 287 -16.44 12.84 35.63
N TRP A 288 -15.44 12.40 36.39
CA TRP A 288 -14.45 13.22 37.06
C TRP A 288 -13.16 13.28 36.24
N VAL A 289 -12.65 14.48 35.97
CA VAL A 289 -11.39 14.71 35.25
C VAL A 289 -10.43 15.48 36.13
N LEU A 290 -9.16 15.06 36.17
CA LEU A 290 -8.13 15.72 36.97
C LEU A 290 -7.89 17.15 36.49
N ASN A 291 -7.92 18.13 37.40
CA ASN A 291 -7.54 19.50 37.14
C ASN A 291 -6.09 19.59 36.67
N HIS A 292 -5.86 20.33 35.59
CA HIS A 292 -4.55 20.45 34.97
C HIS A 292 -4.31 21.84 34.39
N SER A 293 -3.05 22.15 34.12
CA SER A 293 -2.67 23.40 33.43
C SER A 293 -2.59 23.25 31.90
N GLY A 294 -2.78 22.04 31.38
CA GLY A 294 -2.60 21.75 29.96
C GLY A 294 -3.78 22.08 29.06
N THR A 295 -3.58 21.87 27.77
CA THR A 295 -4.59 22.04 26.70
C THR A 295 -4.67 20.77 25.86
N TRP A 296 -5.51 20.77 24.82
CA TRP A 296 -5.62 19.70 23.83
C TRP A 296 -4.31 19.35 23.08
N ASN A 297 -3.23 20.12 23.24
CA ASN A 297 -1.89 19.78 22.75
C ASN A 297 -1.12 18.80 23.67
N GLY A 298 -1.66 18.47 24.84
CA GLY A 298 -1.10 17.51 25.80
C GLY A 298 0.15 17.97 26.55
N THR A 299 0.49 19.27 26.48
CA THR A 299 1.55 19.87 27.31
C THR A 299 0.92 20.51 28.55
N GLY A 300 1.42 20.19 29.74
CA GLY A 300 0.96 20.76 31.00
C GLY A 300 1.29 19.86 32.20
N THR A 301 0.79 20.24 33.37
CA THR A 301 0.92 19.46 34.61
C THR A 301 -0.45 19.14 35.18
N GLY A 302 -0.66 17.89 35.57
CA GLY A 302 -1.81 17.47 36.38
C GLY A 302 -1.62 17.82 37.85
N SER A 303 -2.72 18.08 38.53
CA SER A 303 -2.75 18.24 40.00
C SER A 303 -2.49 16.90 40.71
N ASP A 304 -2.41 16.91 42.05
CA ASP A 304 -2.27 15.66 42.80
C ASP A 304 -3.55 14.82 42.68
N SER A 305 -3.46 13.66 42.03
CA SER A 305 -4.58 12.77 41.73
C SER A 305 -5.18 12.09 42.96
N ARG A 306 -4.50 12.13 44.11
CA ARG A 306 -4.97 11.55 45.37
C ARG A 306 -5.98 12.40 46.10
N ASP A 307 -6.03 13.70 45.79
CA ASP A 307 -7.00 14.62 46.39
C ASP A 307 -8.20 14.75 45.46
N PHE A 308 -9.36 14.27 45.92
CA PHE A 308 -10.61 14.33 45.16
C PHE A 308 -11.05 15.76 44.82
N ASN A 309 -10.63 16.78 45.59
CA ASN A 309 -10.93 18.18 45.29
C ASN A 309 -10.18 18.70 44.05
N ASN A 310 -9.18 17.97 43.58
CA ASN A 310 -8.44 18.30 42.37
C ASN A 310 -9.12 17.77 41.10
N TYR A 311 -10.40 17.41 41.14
CA TYR A 311 -11.16 16.98 39.96
C TYR A 311 -12.31 17.94 39.66
N HIS A 312 -12.64 18.08 38.38
CA HIS A 312 -13.85 18.74 37.92
C HIS A 312 -14.77 17.75 37.21
N ILE A 313 -16.04 18.12 37.06
CA ILE A 313 -17.08 17.28 36.45
C ILE A 313 -17.19 17.59 34.96
N GLY A 314 -17.24 16.53 34.14
CA GLY A 314 -17.42 16.61 32.70
C GLY A 314 -16.11 16.71 31.94
N VAL A 315 -16.18 16.55 30.62
CA VAL A 315 -15.01 16.58 29.72
C VAL A 315 -15.11 17.83 28.86
N GLY A 316 -14.30 18.83 29.20
CA GLY A 316 -14.11 20.04 28.42
C GLY A 316 -13.18 19.83 27.22
N THR A 317 -12.93 20.91 26.47
CA THR A 317 -12.05 20.89 25.29
C THR A 317 -10.59 20.66 25.67
N ASP A 318 -10.12 21.26 26.77
CA ASP A 318 -8.72 21.14 27.21
C ASP A 318 -8.39 19.77 27.82
N ASP A 319 -9.41 19.00 28.20
CA ASP A 319 -9.29 17.61 28.67
C ASP A 319 -9.12 16.61 27.53
N ARG A 320 -9.30 17.04 26.28
CA ARG A 320 -9.16 16.19 25.08
C ARG A 320 -7.72 16.20 24.59
N PHE A 321 -7.46 15.48 23.49
CA PHE A 321 -6.14 15.50 22.87
C PHE A 321 -6.18 15.47 21.36
N ASN A 322 -5.36 16.30 20.74
CA ASN A 322 -5.10 16.29 19.31
C ASN A 322 -4.02 15.25 18.99
N ALA A 323 -4.44 14.09 18.48
CA ALA A 323 -3.55 12.98 18.18
C ALA A 323 -2.46 13.33 17.15
N THR A 324 -2.70 14.25 16.23
CA THR A 324 -1.73 14.62 15.18
C THR A 324 -0.44 15.24 15.74
N GLN A 325 -0.43 15.67 17.02
CA GLN A 325 0.78 16.14 17.71
C GLN A 325 1.88 15.08 17.83
N GLN A 326 1.54 13.79 17.70
CA GLN A 326 2.47 12.67 17.85
C GLN A 326 2.47 11.71 16.66
N VAL A 327 1.76 12.05 15.60
CA VAL A 327 1.58 11.16 14.43
C VAL A 327 2.39 11.70 13.26
N MET A 328 3.06 10.79 12.55
CA MET A 328 3.74 11.11 11.30
C MET A 328 2.73 11.38 10.17
N LEU A 329 3.06 12.26 9.24
CA LEU A 329 2.35 12.45 7.96
C LEU A 329 2.90 11.51 6.89
N ALA A 330 4.23 11.35 6.86
CA ALA A 330 4.92 10.34 6.08
C ALA A 330 5.98 9.66 6.97
N GLN A 331 6.05 8.34 6.88
CA GLN A 331 6.92 7.53 7.73
C GLN A 331 8.37 7.47 7.21
N GLU A 332 9.30 7.11 8.10
CA GLU A 332 10.70 6.89 7.72
C GLU A 332 10.85 5.58 6.92
N THR A 333 11.70 5.59 5.90
CA THR A 333 12.07 4.38 5.17
C THR A 333 13.56 4.36 4.85
N GLU A 334 14.22 3.22 5.09
CA GLU A 334 15.60 2.95 4.73
C GLU A 334 15.66 1.64 3.94
N THR A 335 16.18 1.66 2.72
CA THR A 335 16.36 0.46 1.90
C THR A 335 17.82 0.24 1.53
N LYS A 336 18.31 -0.97 1.78
CA LYS A 336 19.63 -1.46 1.38
C LYS A 336 19.45 -2.61 0.40
N SER A 337 20.21 -2.63 -0.68
CA SER A 337 20.14 -3.74 -1.64
C SER A 337 21.49 -4.02 -2.27
N VAL A 338 21.69 -5.28 -2.63
CA VAL A 338 22.80 -5.75 -3.45
C VAL A 338 22.25 -6.67 -4.52
N PHE A 339 22.87 -6.63 -5.69
CA PHE A 339 22.48 -7.51 -6.79
C PHE A 339 23.71 -7.92 -7.59
N THR A 340 23.56 -9.06 -8.26
CA THR A 340 24.49 -9.53 -9.28
C THR A 340 23.68 -10.13 -10.42
N ALA A 341 24.02 -9.79 -11.66
CA ALA A 341 23.50 -10.45 -12.85
C ALA A 341 24.68 -10.92 -13.69
N GLY A 342 24.57 -12.11 -14.28
CA GLY A 342 25.62 -12.65 -15.14
C GLY A 342 25.07 -13.44 -16.31
N SER A 343 25.80 -13.37 -17.43
CA SER A 343 25.62 -14.24 -18.58
C SER A 343 26.93 -14.93 -18.93
N PHE A 344 26.85 -16.20 -19.35
CA PHE A 344 27.99 -16.97 -19.79
C PHE A 344 27.60 -17.86 -20.98
N GLU A 345 28.22 -17.63 -22.13
CA GLU A 345 28.11 -18.47 -23.31
C GLU A 345 28.88 -19.77 -23.06
N ILE A 346 28.14 -20.87 -22.86
CA ILE A 346 28.72 -22.20 -22.67
C ILE A 346 29.34 -22.66 -23.99
N ASN A 347 28.61 -22.44 -25.09
CA ASN A 347 29.04 -22.64 -26.47
C ASN A 347 28.19 -21.76 -27.39
N ASN A 348 28.39 -21.85 -28.71
CA ASN A 348 27.71 -21.02 -29.71
C ASN A 348 26.17 -21.17 -29.77
N TYR A 349 25.59 -22.15 -29.07
CA TYR A 349 24.16 -22.46 -29.10
C TYR A 349 23.49 -22.34 -27.74
N VAL A 350 24.26 -22.23 -26.65
CA VAL A 350 23.74 -22.30 -25.27
C VAL A 350 24.41 -21.23 -24.40
N THR A 351 23.57 -20.41 -23.80
CA THR A 351 23.96 -19.36 -22.84
C THR A 351 23.33 -19.66 -21.49
N PHE A 352 24.12 -19.54 -20.44
CA PHE A 352 23.64 -19.52 -19.06
C PHE A 352 23.42 -18.08 -18.61
N LYS A 353 22.27 -17.81 -18.00
CA LYS A 353 21.96 -16.53 -17.36
C LYS A 353 21.54 -16.74 -15.91
N SER A 354 21.91 -15.82 -15.04
CA SER A 354 21.46 -15.82 -13.65
C SER A 354 21.42 -14.42 -13.05
N THR A 355 20.41 -14.17 -12.22
CA THR A 355 20.31 -12.98 -11.38
C THR A 355 20.19 -13.39 -9.91
N VAL A 356 20.87 -12.67 -9.03
CA VAL A 356 20.74 -12.77 -7.58
C VAL A 356 20.51 -11.38 -7.02
N MET A 357 19.51 -11.23 -6.15
CA MET A 357 19.24 -9.97 -5.46
C MET A 357 18.89 -10.20 -4.00
N TYR A 358 19.42 -9.33 -3.14
CA TYR A 358 18.99 -9.16 -1.76
C TYR A 358 18.59 -7.71 -1.55
N SER A 359 17.45 -7.48 -0.93
CA SER A 359 17.02 -6.16 -0.49
C SER A 359 16.45 -6.24 0.92
N GLU A 360 16.74 -5.22 1.72
CA GLU A 360 16.25 -5.06 3.08
C GLU A 360 15.68 -3.65 3.22
N ARG A 361 14.40 -3.56 3.57
CA ARG A 361 13.68 -2.32 3.86
C ARG A 361 13.36 -2.26 5.34
N ASN A 362 13.89 -1.25 6.01
CA ASN A 362 13.43 -0.83 7.33
C ASN A 362 12.44 0.31 7.15
N SER A 363 11.34 0.26 7.88
CA SER A 363 10.41 1.38 7.91
C SER A 363 9.81 1.53 9.29
N GLU A 364 9.69 2.77 9.74
CA GLU A 364 9.20 3.11 11.07
C GLU A 364 8.10 4.13 10.97
N ARG A 365 6.97 3.84 11.62
CA ARG A 365 5.86 4.78 11.78
C ARG A 365 5.63 5.02 13.27
N GLN A 366 5.15 6.22 13.58
CA GLN A 366 4.69 6.58 14.92
C GLN A 366 3.25 7.10 14.91
N LEU A 367 2.45 6.57 15.83
CA LEU A 367 1.13 7.06 16.20
C LEU A 367 1.15 7.66 17.61
N ALA A 368 0.12 8.46 17.91
CA ALA A 368 -0.13 8.93 19.26
C ALA A 368 -0.28 7.77 20.25
N GLY A 369 0.07 8.06 21.50
CA GLY A 369 -0.10 7.14 22.63
C GLY A 369 -1.51 6.53 22.68
N TYR A 370 -1.60 5.30 23.18
CA TYR A 370 -2.86 4.56 23.20
C TYR A 370 -3.90 5.27 24.08
N PRO A 371 -5.16 5.47 23.61
CA PRO A 371 -6.25 6.03 24.41
C PRO A 371 -6.81 5.00 25.39
N LEU A 372 -6.02 4.67 26.42
CA LEU A 372 -6.28 3.58 27.36
C LEU A 372 -7.52 3.84 28.22
N ASN A 373 -8.27 2.76 28.47
CA ASN A 373 -9.36 2.72 29.44
C ASN A 373 -9.45 1.35 30.13
N GLY A 374 -10.19 1.27 31.23
CA GLY A 374 -10.34 0.04 32.02
C GLY A 374 -10.96 -1.16 31.28
N ALA A 375 -11.62 -0.94 30.14
CA ALA A 375 -12.23 -1.98 29.31
C ALA A 375 -11.55 -2.14 27.93
N SER A 376 -10.31 -1.66 27.76
CA SER A 376 -9.61 -1.68 26.46
C SER A 376 -9.49 -3.09 25.86
N GLN A 377 -9.45 -4.12 26.71
CA GLN A 377 -9.67 -5.51 26.32
C GLN A 377 -10.87 -6.08 27.08
N PRO A 378 -12.00 -6.39 26.41
CA PRO A 378 -13.21 -6.88 27.08
C PRO A 378 -13.00 -8.19 27.86
N LYS A 379 -12.04 -9.02 27.43
CA LYS A 379 -11.69 -10.29 28.11
C LYS A 379 -10.77 -10.10 29.32
N TYR A 380 -10.16 -8.92 29.44
CA TYR A 380 -9.21 -8.61 30.50
C TYR A 380 -9.38 -7.15 30.94
N PRO A 381 -10.53 -6.78 31.54
CA PRO A 381 -10.72 -5.45 32.07
C PRO A 381 -9.76 -5.21 33.25
N VAL A 382 -9.26 -3.98 33.36
CA VAL A 382 -8.33 -3.58 34.42
C VAL A 382 -8.94 -2.44 35.22
N ALA A 383 -9.16 -2.67 36.52
CA ALA A 383 -9.64 -1.66 37.45
C ALA A 383 -8.49 -0.96 38.18
N ILE A 384 -8.73 0.26 38.67
CA ILE A 384 -7.86 0.87 39.68
C ILE A 384 -8.37 0.43 41.05
N SER A 385 -7.54 -0.26 41.82
CA SER A 385 -7.96 -0.76 43.12
C SER A 385 -8.30 0.37 44.09
N GLY A 386 -9.33 0.21 44.90
CA GLY A 386 -9.67 1.07 46.03
C GLY A 386 -8.56 1.15 47.09
N GLN A 387 -7.67 0.15 47.11
CA GLN A 387 -6.49 0.10 47.98
C GLN A 387 -5.21 0.64 47.31
N SER A 388 -5.33 1.19 46.09
CA SER A 388 -4.20 1.84 45.44
C SER A 388 -3.89 3.17 46.11
N TYR A 389 -2.61 3.47 46.33
CA TYR A 389 -2.14 4.74 46.87
C TYR A 389 -2.57 5.95 46.02
N TYR A 390 -2.87 5.74 44.74
CA TYR A 390 -3.27 6.78 43.80
C TYR A 390 -4.79 6.87 43.59
N ASN A 391 -5.59 6.07 44.30
CA ASN A 391 -7.04 6.10 44.20
C ASN A 391 -7.64 7.13 45.19
N PRO A 392 -8.34 8.18 44.72
CA PRO A 392 -8.87 9.24 45.59
C PRO A 392 -10.20 8.91 46.28
N VAL A 393 -10.89 7.83 45.89
CA VAL A 393 -12.26 7.52 46.36
C VAL A 393 -12.33 6.30 47.29
N GLY A 394 -11.29 5.46 47.33
CA GLY A 394 -11.23 4.29 48.21
C GLY A 394 -12.08 3.09 47.78
N GLU A 395 -12.78 3.19 46.64
CA GLU A 395 -13.52 2.11 45.98
C GLU A 395 -12.84 1.73 44.65
N ASP A 396 -13.03 0.49 44.18
CA ASP A 396 -12.48 0.05 42.90
C ASP A 396 -13.08 0.86 41.73
N ILE A 397 -12.23 1.52 40.96
CA ILE A 397 -12.63 2.30 39.78
C ILE A 397 -12.52 1.40 38.54
N ASN A 398 -13.65 0.91 38.05
CA ASN A 398 -13.72 0.05 36.86
C ASN A 398 -13.75 0.84 35.54
N SER A 399 -14.25 2.07 35.57
CA SER A 399 -14.41 2.93 34.39
C SER A 399 -13.51 4.14 34.51
N TRP A 400 -12.34 4.06 33.88
CA TRP A 400 -11.35 5.13 33.85
C TRP A 400 -10.74 5.24 32.45
N PHE A 401 -10.19 6.41 32.13
CA PHE A 401 -9.69 6.78 30.81
C PHE A 401 -8.44 7.63 30.96
N ARG A 402 -7.43 7.35 30.14
CA ARG A 402 -6.24 8.19 29.96
C ARG A 402 -5.50 7.82 28.69
N ARG A 403 -5.06 8.81 27.92
CA ARG A 403 -4.08 8.61 26.85
C ARG A 403 -2.67 8.66 27.43
N ILE A 404 -1.88 7.62 27.16
CA ILE A 404 -0.47 7.56 27.59
C ILE A 404 0.40 8.19 26.50
N ILE A 405 0.41 9.52 26.42
CA ILE A 405 1.20 10.25 25.41
C ILE A 405 2.71 10.09 25.61
N GLU A 406 3.15 9.66 26.78
CA GLU A 406 4.57 9.50 27.13
C GLU A 406 5.20 8.28 26.46
N ILE A 407 4.37 7.33 26.00
CA ILE A 407 4.81 6.16 25.22
C ILE A 407 4.01 6.16 23.92
N PRO A 408 4.45 6.89 22.88
CA PRO A 408 3.80 6.84 21.58
C PRO A 408 3.88 5.41 21.00
N ARG A 409 2.94 5.07 20.13
CA ARG A 409 2.90 3.76 19.49
C ARG A 409 3.83 3.76 18.28
N VAL A 410 4.87 2.95 18.31
CA VAL A 410 5.85 2.84 17.22
C VAL A 410 5.79 1.43 16.68
N SER A 411 5.70 1.30 15.36
CA SER A 411 5.84 0.02 14.66
C SER A 411 6.99 0.12 13.66
N GLN A 412 7.92 -0.83 13.75
CA GLN A 412 9.04 -0.99 12.85
C GLN A 412 8.84 -2.26 12.02
N ASN A 413 8.84 -2.12 10.70
CA ASN A 413 8.83 -3.25 9.77
C ASN A 413 10.22 -3.42 9.16
N ASN A 414 10.84 -4.57 9.39
CA ASN A 414 12.03 -5.02 8.67
C ASN A 414 11.59 -6.07 7.63
N VAL A 415 11.68 -5.71 6.36
CA VAL A 415 11.28 -6.54 5.23
C VAL A 415 12.51 -6.93 4.42
N LYS A 416 12.73 -8.23 4.25
CA LYS A 416 13.82 -8.80 3.46
C LYS A 416 13.26 -9.52 2.25
N SER A 417 13.77 -9.15 1.08
CA SER A 417 13.45 -9.79 -0.20
C SER A 417 14.69 -10.47 -0.74
N TYR A 418 14.55 -11.74 -1.08
CA TYR A 418 15.56 -12.54 -1.75
C TYR A 418 15.02 -12.97 -3.11
N HIS A 419 15.82 -12.77 -4.15
CA HIS A 419 15.52 -13.23 -5.49
C HIS A 419 16.71 -14.00 -6.05
N PHE A 420 16.42 -15.13 -6.70
CA PHE A 420 17.36 -15.91 -7.46
C PHE A 420 16.68 -16.47 -8.70
N ASP A 421 17.21 -16.14 -9.87
CA ASP A 421 16.85 -16.81 -11.12
C ASP A 421 18.10 -17.39 -11.79
N ALA A 422 17.91 -18.51 -12.48
CA ALA A 422 18.92 -19.11 -13.34
C ALA A 422 18.24 -19.83 -14.50
N ALA A 423 18.74 -19.63 -15.71
CA ALA A 423 18.22 -20.24 -16.91
C ALA A 423 19.34 -20.64 -17.87
N LEU A 424 19.09 -21.72 -18.60
CA LEU A 424 19.77 -22.01 -19.85
C LEU A 424 18.88 -21.53 -20.97
N GLU A 425 19.45 -20.80 -21.92
CA GLU A 425 18.79 -20.41 -23.16
C GLU A 425 19.63 -20.86 -24.35
N GLY A 426 18.98 -21.09 -25.48
CA GLY A 426 19.66 -21.44 -26.69
C GLY A 426 18.84 -21.17 -27.93
N ALA A 427 19.52 -21.25 -29.08
CA ALA A 427 18.93 -21.07 -30.38
C ALA A 427 19.34 -22.20 -31.32
N PHE A 428 18.43 -22.59 -32.21
CA PHE A 428 18.67 -23.55 -33.28
C PHE A 428 17.78 -23.22 -34.49
N GLU A 429 18.05 -23.82 -35.64
CA GLU A 429 17.28 -23.59 -36.87
C GLU A 429 16.47 -24.83 -37.24
N VAL A 430 15.25 -24.62 -37.72
CA VAL A 430 14.40 -25.65 -38.33
C VAL A 430 14.07 -25.18 -39.75
N GLY A 431 14.73 -25.79 -40.74
CA GLY A 431 14.65 -25.31 -42.13
C GLY A 431 15.32 -23.94 -42.27
N THR A 432 14.56 -22.93 -42.70
CA THR A 432 15.01 -21.52 -42.80
C THR A 432 14.60 -20.67 -41.60
N HIS A 433 13.96 -21.26 -40.59
CA HIS A 433 13.34 -20.55 -39.48
C HIS A 433 14.14 -20.73 -38.19
N GLY A 434 14.43 -19.62 -37.51
CA GLY A 434 15.14 -19.62 -36.23
C GLY A 434 14.20 -19.92 -35.06
N TRP A 435 14.66 -20.79 -34.16
CA TRP A 435 13.96 -21.20 -32.95
C TRP A 435 14.82 -20.87 -31.73
N ASN A 436 14.18 -20.43 -30.66
CA ASN A 436 14.81 -20.12 -29.37
C ASN A 436 14.10 -20.91 -28.27
N TRP A 437 14.84 -21.29 -27.24
CA TRP A 437 14.29 -21.93 -26.05
C TRP A 437 14.96 -21.38 -24.80
N ASP A 438 14.24 -21.38 -23.67
CA ASP A 438 14.81 -21.16 -22.34
C ASP A 438 14.18 -22.10 -21.32
N ALA A 439 14.98 -22.61 -20.39
CA ALA A 439 14.51 -23.42 -19.28
C ALA A 439 15.28 -23.08 -18.01
N GLY A 440 14.58 -23.00 -16.88
CA GLY A 440 15.21 -22.51 -15.66
C GLY A 440 14.34 -22.55 -14.42
N ILE A 441 14.85 -21.88 -13.40
CA ILE A 441 14.25 -21.74 -12.07
C ILE A 441 14.14 -20.26 -11.71
N ASN A 442 13.08 -19.92 -10.99
CA ASN A 442 12.90 -18.63 -10.32
C ASN A 442 12.50 -18.91 -8.86
N TYR A 443 13.27 -18.34 -7.94
CA TYR A 443 13.07 -18.44 -6.51
C TYR A 443 12.91 -17.04 -5.92
N ASN A 444 11.81 -16.84 -5.20
CA ASN A 444 11.53 -15.60 -4.48
C ASN A 444 11.22 -15.90 -3.02
N LYS A 445 11.71 -15.06 -2.12
CA LYS A 445 11.37 -15.10 -0.70
C LYS A 445 11.18 -13.70 -0.14
N PHE A 446 10.06 -13.52 0.56
CA PHE A 446 9.71 -12.34 1.34
C PHE A 446 9.72 -12.75 2.81
N ASP A 447 10.55 -12.12 3.63
CA ASP A 447 10.58 -12.31 5.08
C ASP A 447 10.30 -10.98 5.77
N VAL A 448 9.45 -10.99 6.79
CA VAL A 448 9.16 -9.81 7.61
C VAL A 448 9.38 -10.10 9.08
N THR A 449 10.01 -9.16 9.77
CA THR A 449 9.95 -9.03 11.22
C THR A 449 9.35 -7.68 11.55
N GLN A 450 8.26 -7.67 12.30
CA GLN A 450 7.67 -6.46 12.83
C GLN A 450 7.94 -6.38 14.33
N ILE A 451 8.38 -5.22 14.78
CA ILE A 451 8.53 -4.89 16.20
C ILE A 451 7.61 -3.70 16.50
N SER A 452 6.76 -3.85 17.52
CA SER A 452 5.84 -2.79 17.94
C SER A 452 6.01 -2.48 19.43
N THR A 453 5.92 -1.19 19.78
CA THR A 453 5.99 -0.68 21.15
C THR A 453 4.90 0.37 21.41
N GLY A 454 4.64 0.70 22.68
CA GLY A 454 3.64 1.70 23.06
C GLY A 454 2.22 1.17 23.22
N ASN A 455 2.02 -0.13 22.94
CA ASN A 455 0.89 -0.88 23.49
C ASN A 455 1.18 -1.28 24.94
N VAL A 456 0.12 -1.43 25.75
CA VAL A 456 0.23 -1.64 27.19
C VAL A 456 0.07 -3.12 27.51
N ASN A 457 0.92 -3.64 28.40
CA ASN A 457 0.84 -4.98 28.97
C ASN A 457 -0.21 -4.98 30.08
N LEU A 458 -1.34 -5.63 29.85
CA LEU A 458 -2.47 -5.58 30.78
C LEU A 458 -2.23 -6.37 32.06
N LEU A 459 -1.40 -7.43 32.01
CA LEU A 459 -1.00 -8.19 33.20
C LEU A 459 -0.12 -7.35 34.14
N ALA A 460 0.78 -6.53 33.57
CA ALA A 460 1.59 -5.59 34.33
C ALA A 460 0.76 -4.41 34.83
N LEU A 461 -0.13 -3.89 33.98
CA LEU A 461 -1.02 -2.78 34.32
C LEU A 461 -1.91 -3.11 35.52
N GLU A 462 -2.55 -4.28 35.53
CA GLU A 462 -3.39 -4.71 36.66
C GLU A 462 -2.63 -4.68 37.99
N LYS A 463 -1.39 -5.17 38.01
CA LYS A 463 -0.54 -5.10 39.22
C LYS A 463 -0.15 -3.67 39.58
N ALA A 464 0.16 -2.85 38.58
CA ALA A 464 0.56 -1.46 38.77
C ALA A 464 -0.59 -0.57 39.29
N LEU A 465 -1.85 -0.92 38.95
CA LEU A 465 -3.06 -0.24 39.41
C LEU A 465 -3.71 -0.90 40.64
N GLY A 466 -3.16 -2.02 41.09
CA GLY A 466 -3.59 -2.76 42.27
C GLY A 466 -3.27 -2.07 43.60
N PRO A 467 -3.42 -2.79 44.73
CA PRO A 467 -3.08 -2.28 46.05
C PRO A 467 -1.66 -1.72 46.10
N SER A 468 -1.47 -0.56 46.72
CA SER A 468 -0.15 0.04 46.89
C SER A 468 -0.09 0.96 48.11
N PHE A 469 1.10 1.17 48.66
CA PHE A 469 1.31 1.96 49.87
C PHE A 469 2.63 2.75 49.79
N LEU A 470 2.73 3.83 50.57
CA LEU A 470 3.98 4.55 50.75
C LEU A 470 4.87 3.81 51.75
N ASN A 471 6.03 3.34 51.33
CA ASN A 471 6.95 2.62 52.21
C ASN A 471 7.76 3.57 53.11
N SER A 472 8.54 3.01 54.04
CA SER A 472 9.36 3.77 55.00
C SER A 472 10.45 4.63 54.36
N GLN A 473 10.77 4.40 53.09
CA GLN A 473 11.74 5.18 52.30
C GLN A 473 11.06 6.32 51.52
N GLY A 474 9.74 6.50 51.68
CA GLY A 474 8.98 7.52 50.94
C GLY A 474 8.72 7.16 49.48
N VAL A 475 8.83 5.87 49.12
CA VAL A 475 8.56 5.37 47.77
C VAL A 475 7.25 4.59 47.76
N VAL A 476 6.39 4.86 46.78
CA VAL A 476 5.13 4.11 46.62
C VAL A 476 5.46 2.73 46.06
N GLN A 477 4.92 1.68 46.69
CA GLN A 477 5.23 0.28 46.39
C GLN A 477 3.94 -0.54 46.24
N CYS A 478 3.92 -1.47 45.28
CA CYS A 478 2.76 -2.35 45.07
C CYS A 478 2.62 -3.35 46.23
N GLY A 479 1.40 -3.86 46.43
CA GLY A 479 1.04 -4.73 47.54
C GLY A 479 0.59 -3.94 48.77
N THR A 480 0.76 -4.54 49.94
CA THR A 480 0.43 -3.89 51.23
C THR A 480 1.68 -3.83 52.10
N ALA A 481 1.67 -3.00 53.15
CA ALA A 481 2.79 -2.94 54.08
C ALA A 481 3.15 -4.31 54.70
N ALA A 482 2.16 -5.21 54.84
CA ALA A 482 2.36 -6.57 55.33
C ALA A 482 2.91 -7.53 54.27
N ASN A 483 2.58 -7.31 53.00
CA ASN A 483 2.99 -8.14 51.86
C ASN A 483 3.48 -7.25 50.70
N PRO A 484 4.65 -6.61 50.85
CA PRO A 484 5.17 -5.72 49.82
C PRO A 484 5.66 -6.51 48.60
N ILE A 485 5.29 -6.07 47.39
CA ILE A 485 5.84 -6.61 46.15
C ILE A 485 7.15 -5.89 45.85
N PRO A 486 8.26 -6.59 45.53
CA PRO A 486 9.53 -5.93 45.20
C PRO A 486 9.39 -4.88 44.09
N LEU A 487 9.99 -3.70 44.31
CA LEU A 487 10.03 -2.64 43.30
C LEU A 487 10.89 -3.09 42.10
N GLY A 488 10.45 -2.73 40.89
CA GLY A 488 11.18 -2.97 39.67
C GLY A 488 10.27 -3.08 38.46
N THR A 489 10.88 -3.29 37.29
CA THR A 489 10.18 -3.26 36.00
C THR A 489 10.03 -4.64 35.36
N SER A 490 10.34 -5.73 36.07
CA SER A 490 10.25 -7.09 35.53
C SER A 490 9.08 -7.87 36.14
N LEU A 491 7.98 -8.00 35.37
CA LEU A 491 6.83 -8.81 35.76
C LEU A 491 7.20 -10.28 36.03
N SER A 492 8.10 -10.85 35.21
CA SER A 492 8.55 -12.25 35.33
C SER A 492 9.45 -12.49 36.55
N ALA A 493 10.12 -11.46 37.06
CA ALA A 493 10.87 -11.52 38.32
C ALA A 493 9.97 -11.28 39.55
N GLY A 494 8.64 -11.19 39.38
CA GLY A 494 7.71 -10.89 40.47
C GLY A 494 7.79 -9.46 40.99
N GLN A 495 8.37 -8.53 40.21
CA GLN A 495 8.46 -7.13 40.57
C GLN A 495 7.22 -6.33 40.12
N CYS A 496 7.03 -5.16 40.72
CA CYS A 496 5.98 -4.23 40.34
C CYS A 496 6.38 -2.78 40.62
N THR A 497 6.02 -1.89 39.69
CA THR A 497 6.12 -0.44 39.90
C THR A 497 4.71 0.15 39.85
N PRO A 498 4.21 0.78 40.94
CA PRO A 498 2.88 1.41 40.94
C PRO A 498 2.78 2.48 39.87
N PHE A 499 1.65 2.54 39.16
CA PHE A 499 1.42 3.54 38.12
C PHE A 499 0.35 4.53 38.56
N ASN A 500 0.72 5.81 38.71
CA ASN A 500 -0.24 6.88 38.92
C ASN A 500 -0.95 7.21 37.59
N ILE A 501 -1.86 6.32 37.19
CA ILE A 501 -2.60 6.48 35.93
C ILE A 501 -3.47 7.74 35.96
N LEU A 502 -3.99 8.16 37.11
CA LEU A 502 -4.87 9.34 37.15
C LEU A 502 -4.10 10.67 37.07
N GLY A 503 -2.85 10.72 37.54
CA GLY A 503 -2.05 11.95 37.63
C GLY A 503 -1.60 12.58 36.30
N GLY A 504 -1.86 11.93 35.17
CA GLY A 504 -1.42 12.39 33.85
C GLY A 504 0.11 12.34 33.65
N PRO A 505 0.63 12.91 32.54
CA PRO A 505 2.03 12.79 32.14
C PRO A 505 3.05 13.24 33.18
N SER A 506 2.74 14.31 33.92
CA SER A 506 3.63 14.85 34.95
C SER A 506 3.78 13.92 36.17
N ALA A 507 2.89 12.95 36.36
CA ALA A 507 2.93 11.99 37.45
C ALA A 507 3.49 10.61 37.05
N SER A 508 3.73 10.38 35.76
CA SER A 508 4.33 9.14 35.26
C SER A 508 5.81 9.08 35.55
N THR A 509 6.29 7.93 36.01
CA THR A 509 7.73 7.66 36.16
C THR A 509 8.22 6.79 35.00
N ALA A 510 9.50 6.93 34.62
CA ALA A 510 10.09 6.10 33.58
C ALA A 510 9.99 4.60 33.90
N ASP A 511 10.12 4.23 35.17
CA ASP A 511 10.00 2.83 35.62
C ASP A 511 8.55 2.30 35.51
N ALA A 512 7.53 3.11 35.85
CA ALA A 512 6.14 2.72 35.69
C ALA A 512 5.80 2.53 34.21
N LEU A 513 6.21 3.48 33.36
CA LEU A 513 6.03 3.41 31.91
C LEU A 513 6.74 2.17 31.32
N LYS A 514 7.98 1.90 31.73
CA LYS A 514 8.72 0.71 31.30
C LYS A 514 8.07 -0.60 31.78
N TYR A 515 7.51 -0.63 32.98
CA TYR A 515 6.84 -1.80 33.54
C TYR A 515 5.57 -2.17 32.77
N VAL A 516 4.77 -1.17 32.38
CA VAL A 516 3.49 -1.39 31.68
C VAL A 516 3.63 -1.43 30.16
N ASN A 517 4.79 -1.09 29.59
CA ASN A 517 5.01 -1.14 28.14
C ASN A 517 5.13 -2.59 27.64
N THR A 518 4.65 -2.85 26.43
CA THR A 518 4.84 -4.11 25.72
C THR A 518 5.86 -3.94 24.59
N LEU A 519 6.72 -4.95 24.41
CA LEU A 519 7.49 -5.16 23.18
C LEU A 519 6.85 -6.34 22.45
N SER A 520 6.17 -6.06 21.35
CA SER A 520 5.52 -7.09 20.52
C SER A 520 6.41 -7.42 19.33
N GLN A 521 6.49 -8.71 18.99
CA GLN A 521 7.20 -9.20 17.80
C GLN A 521 6.30 -10.11 16.98
N ALA A 522 6.14 -9.79 15.69
CA ALA A 522 5.45 -10.63 14.72
C ALA A 522 6.39 -10.99 13.55
N THR A 523 6.18 -12.16 12.95
CA THR A 523 6.98 -12.63 11.81
C THR A 523 6.10 -13.15 10.68
N GLN A 524 6.47 -12.84 9.45
CA GLN A 524 5.76 -13.27 8.24
C GLN A 524 6.76 -13.78 7.22
N GLN A 525 6.35 -14.75 6.41
CA GLN A 525 7.12 -15.25 5.28
C GLN A 525 6.22 -15.61 4.10
N SER A 526 6.68 -15.30 2.89
CA SER A 526 6.14 -15.82 1.63
C SER A 526 7.29 -16.34 0.76
N VAL A 527 7.13 -17.53 0.19
CA VAL A 527 8.11 -18.19 -0.68
C VAL A 527 7.42 -18.62 -1.96
N SER A 528 8.00 -18.27 -3.10
CA SER A 528 7.59 -18.77 -4.41
C SER A 528 8.74 -19.47 -5.11
N LYS A 529 8.49 -20.67 -5.61
CA LYS A 529 9.43 -21.48 -6.39
C LYS A 529 8.79 -21.82 -7.72
N GLN A 530 9.43 -21.48 -8.82
CA GLN A 530 8.92 -21.71 -10.16
C GLN A 530 9.98 -22.40 -11.01
N TYR A 531 9.56 -23.41 -11.76
CA TYR A 531 10.31 -24.05 -12.84
C TYR A 531 9.59 -23.78 -14.14
N PHE A 532 10.32 -23.44 -15.20
CA PHE A 532 9.73 -23.12 -16.49
C PHE A 532 10.57 -23.70 -17.62
N ALA A 533 9.92 -23.95 -18.75
CA ALA A 533 10.55 -24.19 -20.03
C ALA A 533 9.70 -23.58 -21.14
N ASN A 534 10.32 -22.77 -22.00
CA ASN A 534 9.66 -22.10 -23.11
C ASN A 534 10.40 -22.39 -24.42
N ILE A 535 9.66 -22.31 -25.52
CA ILE A 535 10.17 -22.44 -26.88
C ILE A 535 9.39 -21.48 -27.79
N THR A 536 10.10 -20.82 -28.71
CA THR A 536 9.49 -19.92 -29.70
C THR A 536 10.24 -20.01 -31.01
N GLY A 537 9.54 -19.89 -32.13
CA GLY A 537 10.16 -19.90 -33.45
C GLY A 537 9.17 -19.70 -34.58
N GLY A 538 9.69 -19.52 -35.78
CA GLY A 538 8.89 -19.53 -37.00
C GLY A 538 8.61 -20.95 -37.49
N LEU A 539 7.42 -21.14 -38.05
CA LEU A 539 7.01 -22.42 -38.62
C LEU A 539 7.16 -22.43 -40.14
N PHE A 540 6.66 -21.40 -40.81
CA PHE A 540 6.69 -21.25 -42.26
C PHE A 540 6.38 -19.80 -42.68
N ASP A 541 6.80 -19.42 -43.89
CA ASP A 541 6.43 -18.14 -44.48
C ASP A 541 4.99 -18.16 -45.01
N MET A 542 4.24 -17.10 -44.71
CA MET A 542 2.88 -16.92 -45.20
C MET A 542 2.88 -16.48 -46.67
N PRO A 543 1.87 -16.89 -47.47
CA PRO A 543 1.80 -16.53 -48.89
C PRO A 543 1.83 -15.01 -49.14
N GLY A 544 2.40 -14.61 -50.29
CA GLY A 544 2.44 -13.20 -50.69
C GLY A 544 3.35 -12.33 -49.82
N ASP A 545 4.44 -12.93 -49.30
CA ASP A 545 5.45 -12.27 -48.45
C ASP A 545 4.87 -11.61 -47.19
N ALA A 546 3.71 -12.10 -46.71
CA ALA A 546 2.99 -11.50 -45.59
C ALA A 546 3.81 -11.48 -44.29
N GLY A 547 4.71 -12.45 -44.13
CA GLY A 547 5.59 -12.59 -42.98
C GLY A 547 5.70 -14.04 -42.53
N GLU A 548 6.44 -14.28 -41.46
CA GLU A 548 6.64 -15.59 -40.88
C GLU A 548 5.49 -15.95 -39.93
N PHE A 549 4.83 -17.09 -40.12
CA PHE A 549 3.92 -17.65 -39.12
C PHE A 549 4.77 -18.12 -37.93
N ALA A 550 4.58 -17.56 -36.75
CA ALA A 550 5.39 -17.88 -35.57
C ALA A 550 4.55 -18.39 -34.40
N PHE A 551 5.21 -19.10 -33.50
CA PHE A 551 4.59 -19.57 -32.26
C PHE A 551 5.50 -19.33 -31.05
N ALA A 552 4.89 -19.33 -29.87
CA ALA A 552 5.57 -19.53 -28.61
C ALA A 552 4.76 -20.50 -27.74
N ALA A 553 5.42 -21.43 -27.08
CA ALA A 553 4.79 -22.37 -26.16
C ALA A 553 5.65 -22.53 -24.91
N GLY A 554 5.04 -22.90 -23.80
CA GLY A 554 5.79 -23.18 -22.59
C GLY A 554 4.99 -23.90 -21.54
N VAL A 555 5.73 -24.44 -20.57
CA VAL A 555 5.21 -25.12 -19.38
C VAL A 555 5.81 -24.50 -18.13
N GLU A 556 5.01 -24.39 -17.09
CA GLU A 556 5.42 -23.82 -15.81
C GLU A 556 4.88 -24.67 -14.65
N HIS A 557 5.72 -24.94 -13.67
CA HIS A 557 5.33 -25.48 -12.37
C HIS A 557 5.69 -24.49 -11.28
N ARG A 558 4.76 -24.14 -10.40
CA ARG A 558 5.00 -23.16 -9.32
C ARG A 558 4.39 -23.59 -8.00
N GLU A 559 5.18 -23.49 -6.94
CA GLU A 559 4.74 -23.65 -5.54
C GLU A 559 4.79 -22.29 -4.84
N VAL A 560 3.75 -21.97 -4.07
CA VAL A 560 3.69 -20.80 -3.20
C VAL A 560 3.36 -21.26 -1.79
N SER A 561 4.13 -20.81 -0.79
CA SER A 561 3.95 -21.19 0.61
C SER A 561 4.33 -20.05 1.55
N GLY A 562 3.78 -20.03 2.76
CA GLY A 562 4.10 -18.99 3.71
C GLY A 562 3.37 -19.10 5.05
N TYR A 563 3.70 -18.19 5.96
CA TYR A 563 3.09 -18.07 7.29
C TYR A 563 3.07 -16.62 7.77
N ASP A 564 2.13 -16.31 8.68
CA ASP A 564 2.10 -15.09 9.49
C ASP A 564 1.88 -15.50 10.95
N TYR A 565 2.80 -15.12 11.83
CA TYR A 565 2.76 -15.41 13.26
C TYR A 565 2.76 -14.09 14.05
N PRO A 566 1.58 -13.67 14.54
CA PRO A 566 1.44 -12.52 15.42
C PRO A 566 2.13 -12.74 16.78
N ASP A 567 2.35 -11.64 17.50
CA ASP A 567 2.90 -11.66 18.86
C ASP A 567 2.01 -12.48 19.81
N GLN A 568 2.60 -13.31 20.67
CA GLN A 568 1.85 -14.25 21.52
C GLN A 568 1.03 -13.55 22.60
N LEU A 569 1.56 -12.48 23.21
CA LEU A 569 0.87 -11.75 24.28
C LEU A 569 -0.35 -11.01 23.72
N SER A 570 -0.17 -10.43 22.53
CA SER A 570 -1.25 -9.75 21.79
C SER A 570 -2.29 -10.74 21.26
N SER A 571 -1.86 -11.89 20.72
CA SER A 571 -2.76 -12.97 20.30
C SER A 571 -3.62 -13.51 21.44
N ALA A 572 -3.08 -13.52 22.67
CA ALA A 572 -3.81 -13.93 23.86
C ALA A 572 -4.76 -12.85 24.41
N GLY A 573 -4.72 -11.62 23.87
CA GLY A 573 -5.53 -10.49 24.33
C GLY A 573 -5.04 -9.85 25.64
N TYR A 574 -3.76 -10.05 25.99
CA TYR A 574 -3.14 -9.47 27.20
C TYR A 574 -2.41 -8.15 26.93
N THR A 575 -2.62 -7.57 25.75
CA THR A 575 -2.10 -6.24 25.37
C THR A 575 -3.24 -5.36 24.87
N THR A 576 -3.02 -4.06 24.79
CA THR A 576 -3.96 -3.13 24.14
C THR A 576 -3.99 -3.25 22.61
N ASP A 577 -3.13 -4.10 22.03
CA ASP A 577 -3.16 -4.36 20.60
C ASP A 577 -4.32 -5.29 20.24
N LEU A 578 -4.74 -5.26 18.98
CA LEU A 578 -5.82 -6.13 18.50
C LEU A 578 -5.29 -7.56 18.34
N ALA A 579 -5.98 -8.53 18.93
CA ALA A 579 -5.55 -9.92 18.83
C ALA A 579 -5.67 -10.44 17.39
N ALA A 580 -4.68 -11.20 16.93
CA ALA A 580 -4.68 -11.81 15.61
C ALA A 580 -4.37 -13.31 15.68
N GLY A 581 -4.89 -14.08 14.73
CA GLY A 581 -4.60 -15.49 14.56
C GLY A 581 -3.45 -15.72 13.59
N ALA A 582 -2.75 -16.85 13.76
CA ALA A 582 -1.71 -17.27 12.84
C ALA A 582 -2.27 -17.71 11.48
N THR A 583 -1.51 -17.44 10.42
CA THR A 583 -1.72 -17.95 9.06
C THR A 583 -0.62 -18.94 8.70
N THR A 584 -0.97 -20.04 8.04
CA THR A 584 0.01 -20.95 7.42
C THR A 584 -0.66 -21.63 6.24
N GLY A 585 -0.05 -21.53 5.06
CA GLY A 585 -0.68 -21.98 3.83
C GLY A 585 0.31 -22.36 2.73
N LYS A 586 -0.17 -23.16 1.78
CA LYS A 586 0.53 -23.44 0.53
C LYS A 586 -0.43 -23.88 -0.57
N TYR A 587 -0.07 -23.61 -1.81
CA TYR A 587 -0.70 -24.14 -3.03
C TYR A 587 0.34 -24.34 -4.13
N LYS A 588 -0.04 -25.12 -5.15
CA LYS A 588 0.75 -25.42 -6.34
C LYS A 588 -0.04 -25.14 -7.60
N THR A 589 0.67 -24.83 -8.68
CA THR A 589 0.08 -24.71 -10.00
C THR A 589 0.95 -25.31 -11.08
N ASP A 590 0.30 -25.97 -12.04
CA ASP A 590 0.87 -26.50 -13.26
C ASP A 590 0.18 -25.81 -14.45
N GLU A 591 0.96 -25.22 -15.34
CA GLU A 591 0.44 -24.38 -16.42
C GLU A 591 1.10 -24.73 -17.76
N VAL A 592 0.31 -24.64 -18.83
CA VAL A 592 0.77 -24.75 -20.22
C VAL A 592 0.17 -23.63 -21.04
N TYR A 593 0.97 -23.03 -21.93
CA TYR A 593 0.49 -21.98 -22.82
C TYR A 593 0.96 -22.18 -24.26
N LEU A 594 0.18 -21.60 -25.18
CA LEU A 594 0.47 -21.51 -26.60
C LEU A 594 0.07 -20.12 -27.10
N GLU A 595 0.96 -19.48 -27.84
CA GLU A 595 0.79 -18.22 -28.56
C GLU A 595 1.12 -18.46 -30.04
N LEU A 596 0.33 -17.87 -30.93
CA LEU A 596 0.46 -17.93 -32.38
C LEU A 596 0.40 -16.51 -32.94
N MET A 597 1.35 -16.16 -33.79
CA MET A 597 1.35 -14.91 -34.57
C MET A 597 1.16 -15.26 -36.04
N ILE A 598 0.11 -14.71 -36.64
CA ILE A 598 -0.35 -15.03 -37.98
C ILE A 598 -0.33 -13.76 -38.83
N PRO A 599 0.72 -13.53 -39.63
CA PRO A 599 0.74 -12.42 -40.57
C PRO A 599 -0.11 -12.75 -41.79
N LEU A 600 -1.17 -11.97 -42.03
CA LEU A 600 -2.18 -12.26 -43.04
C LEU A 600 -1.92 -11.53 -44.36
N LEU A 601 -1.59 -10.25 -44.32
CA LEU A 601 -1.37 -9.42 -45.50
C LEU A 601 -0.24 -8.40 -45.26
N LYS A 602 0.49 -8.08 -46.32
CA LYS A 602 1.55 -7.06 -46.30
C LYS A 602 1.59 -6.31 -47.62
N ASP A 603 1.87 -5.01 -47.56
CA ASP A 603 2.09 -4.12 -48.70
C ASP A 603 0.99 -4.03 -49.77
N LEU A 604 -0.25 -4.43 -49.45
CA LEU A 604 -1.41 -4.33 -50.33
C LEU A 604 -2.21 -3.02 -50.12
N PRO A 605 -3.04 -2.58 -51.10
CA PRO A 605 -3.97 -1.47 -50.90
C PRO A 605 -4.87 -1.69 -49.69
N PHE A 606 -4.96 -0.71 -48.79
CA PHE A 606 -5.67 -0.81 -47.50
C PHE A 606 -5.16 -1.88 -46.52
N ALA A 607 -4.00 -2.50 -46.79
CA ALA A 607 -3.39 -3.50 -45.92
C ALA A 607 -1.86 -3.49 -46.10
N LYS A 608 -1.22 -2.40 -45.64
CA LYS A 608 0.24 -2.33 -45.52
C LYS A 608 0.76 -3.37 -44.54
N GLN A 609 -0.04 -3.68 -43.53
CA GLN A 609 0.16 -4.80 -42.62
C GLN A 609 -1.21 -5.25 -42.09
N LEU A 610 -1.42 -6.55 -42.00
CA LEU A 610 -2.52 -7.16 -41.28
C LEU A 610 -2.00 -8.41 -40.59
N SER A 611 -2.01 -8.44 -39.26
CA SER A 611 -1.64 -9.62 -38.47
C SER A 611 -2.68 -9.92 -37.41
N PHE A 612 -2.77 -11.20 -37.05
CA PHE A 612 -3.67 -11.70 -36.04
C PHE A 612 -2.90 -12.59 -35.06
N ASP A 613 -3.10 -12.36 -33.77
CA ASP A 613 -2.41 -13.09 -32.71
C ASP A 613 -3.43 -13.83 -31.84
N VAL A 614 -3.11 -15.07 -31.47
CA VAL A 614 -3.92 -15.89 -30.58
C VAL A 614 -3.03 -16.43 -29.48
N ALA A 615 -3.41 -16.20 -28.22
CA ALA A 615 -2.76 -16.82 -27.07
C ALA A 615 -3.79 -17.57 -26.23
N SER A 616 -3.41 -18.72 -25.67
CA SER A 616 -4.22 -19.46 -24.72
C SER A 616 -3.35 -20.13 -23.67
N ARG A 617 -3.80 -20.11 -22.42
CA ARG A 617 -3.14 -20.72 -21.27
C ARG A 617 -4.14 -21.54 -20.46
N TYR A 618 -3.76 -22.77 -20.17
CA TYR A 618 -4.43 -23.65 -19.22
C TYR A 618 -3.62 -23.66 -17.92
N SER A 619 -4.31 -23.48 -16.79
CA SER A 619 -3.70 -23.47 -15.47
C SER A 619 -4.48 -24.39 -14.55
N ASP A 620 -3.81 -25.36 -13.93
CA ASP A 620 -4.36 -26.25 -12.91
C ASP A 620 -3.79 -25.86 -11.54
N TYR A 621 -4.65 -25.67 -10.54
CA TYR A 621 -4.27 -25.35 -9.17
C TYR A 621 -4.77 -26.46 -8.23
N ASP A 622 -3.88 -26.97 -7.39
CA ASP A 622 -4.20 -28.04 -6.42
C ASP A 622 -5.24 -27.63 -5.35
N ARG A 623 -5.49 -26.32 -5.22
CA ARG A 623 -6.48 -25.73 -4.30
C ARG A 623 -7.68 -25.08 -4.99
N PHE A 624 -7.53 -24.58 -6.21
CA PHE A 624 -8.51 -23.67 -6.83
C PHE A 624 -9.15 -24.25 -8.09
N GLY A 625 -8.78 -25.48 -8.47
CA GLY A 625 -9.22 -26.10 -9.71
C GLY A 625 -8.51 -25.54 -10.93
N ASP A 626 -9.12 -25.73 -12.10
CA ASP A 626 -8.54 -25.36 -13.38
C ASP A 626 -9.19 -24.12 -14.02
N THR A 627 -8.45 -23.47 -14.92
CA THR A 627 -8.97 -22.38 -15.76
C THR A 627 -8.28 -22.34 -17.12
N THR A 628 -9.01 -21.91 -18.14
CA THR A 628 -8.46 -21.62 -19.48
C THR A 628 -8.70 -20.16 -19.85
N ASN A 629 -7.62 -19.46 -20.18
CA ASN A 629 -7.62 -18.03 -20.48
C ASN A 629 -7.04 -17.78 -21.87
N SER A 630 -7.81 -17.13 -22.73
CA SER A 630 -7.41 -16.88 -24.12
C SER A 630 -7.47 -15.39 -24.46
N LYS A 631 -6.58 -14.97 -25.35
CA LYS A 631 -6.43 -13.61 -25.86
C LYS A 631 -6.33 -13.64 -27.38
N PHE A 632 -6.97 -12.66 -28.00
CA PHE A 632 -6.96 -12.43 -29.44
C PHE A 632 -6.56 -10.99 -29.70
N SER A 633 -5.59 -10.76 -30.58
CA SER A 633 -5.14 -9.42 -30.96
C SER A 633 -5.16 -9.26 -32.48
N LEU A 634 -5.50 -8.07 -32.96
CA LEU A 634 -5.51 -7.71 -34.37
C LEU A 634 -4.67 -6.45 -34.54
N THR A 635 -3.75 -6.48 -35.50
CA THR A 635 -2.98 -5.30 -35.93
C THR A 635 -3.24 -5.06 -37.40
N TRP A 636 -3.75 -3.87 -37.73
CA TRP A 636 -4.09 -3.49 -39.09
C TRP A 636 -3.53 -2.11 -39.42
N LYS A 637 -2.62 -2.07 -40.39
CA LYS A 637 -2.04 -0.84 -40.93
C LYS A 637 -2.65 -0.58 -42.32
N PRO A 638 -3.78 0.13 -42.42
CA PRO A 638 -4.41 0.40 -43.72
C PRO A 638 -3.53 1.24 -44.65
N VAL A 639 -2.78 2.19 -44.07
CA VAL A 639 -1.83 3.07 -44.76
C VAL A 639 -0.58 3.22 -43.89
N GLU A 640 0.52 3.70 -44.47
CA GLU A 640 1.81 3.81 -43.75
C GLU A 640 1.76 4.66 -42.48
N ASP A 641 0.88 5.67 -42.46
CA ASP A 641 0.79 6.67 -41.40
C ASP A 641 -0.17 6.25 -40.25
N LEU A 642 -1.00 5.21 -40.44
CA LEU A 642 -2.06 4.83 -39.49
C LEU A 642 -2.01 3.33 -39.18
N LEU A 643 -1.92 2.99 -37.89
CA LEU A 643 -2.09 1.65 -37.34
C LEU A 643 -3.34 1.61 -36.47
N VAL A 644 -4.15 0.58 -36.68
CA VAL A 644 -5.31 0.21 -35.86
C VAL A 644 -4.94 -1.07 -35.13
N ARG A 645 -5.15 -1.09 -33.82
CA ARG A 645 -4.97 -2.28 -32.98
C ARG A 645 -6.25 -2.59 -32.21
N ALA A 646 -6.53 -3.86 -32.00
CA ALA A 646 -7.66 -4.27 -31.16
C ALA A 646 -7.33 -5.57 -30.41
N THR A 647 -7.73 -5.64 -29.14
CA THR A 647 -7.53 -6.82 -28.31
C THR A 647 -8.82 -7.22 -27.60
N TYR A 648 -9.06 -8.53 -27.53
CA TYR A 648 -10.02 -9.14 -26.61
C TYR A 648 -9.33 -10.25 -25.81
N GLY A 649 -9.40 -10.20 -24.48
CA GLY A 649 -8.77 -11.19 -23.62
C GLY A 649 -9.64 -11.58 -22.44
N LYS A 650 -9.52 -12.85 -22.02
CA LYS A 650 -9.95 -13.32 -20.70
C LYS A 650 -8.73 -13.40 -19.78
N GLY A 651 -8.92 -13.07 -18.52
CA GLY A 651 -7.90 -13.26 -17.49
C GLY A 651 -8.49 -13.65 -16.15
N PHE A 652 -7.63 -13.95 -15.20
CA PHE A 652 -8.04 -14.41 -13.88
C PHE A 652 -6.99 -14.05 -12.80
N ARG A 653 -7.44 -14.09 -11.54
CA ARG A 653 -6.60 -14.01 -10.35
C ARG A 653 -6.98 -15.16 -9.42
N ALA A 654 -6.01 -15.99 -9.07
CA ALA A 654 -6.17 -16.99 -8.02
C ALA A 654 -6.22 -16.32 -6.63
N PRO A 655 -6.98 -16.88 -5.67
CA PRO A 655 -6.94 -16.40 -4.29
C PRO A 655 -5.52 -16.45 -3.69
N THR A 656 -5.21 -15.47 -2.85
CA THR A 656 -3.90 -15.39 -2.16
C THR A 656 -3.83 -16.33 -0.95
N LEU A 657 -2.65 -16.43 -0.32
CA LEU A 657 -2.52 -17.22 0.91
C LEU A 657 -3.33 -16.58 2.07
N ASP A 658 -3.37 -15.25 2.16
CA ASP A 658 -4.19 -14.56 3.17
C ASP A 658 -5.70 -14.73 2.90
N ASP A 659 -6.12 -14.70 1.63
CA ASP A 659 -7.52 -14.92 1.25
C ASP A 659 -8.05 -16.27 1.74
N THR A 660 -7.20 -17.30 1.74
CA THR A 660 -7.61 -18.70 1.92
C THR A 660 -7.22 -19.30 3.27
N PHE A 661 -6.07 -18.89 3.83
CA PHE A 661 -5.51 -19.39 5.08
C PHE A 661 -5.42 -18.31 6.18
N GLY A 662 -5.96 -17.11 5.93
CA GLY A 662 -5.97 -15.98 6.87
C GLY A 662 -6.41 -16.35 8.29
N GLY A 663 -5.56 -16.10 9.28
CA GLY A 663 -5.84 -16.36 10.68
C GLY A 663 -6.86 -15.41 11.27
N GLY A 664 -7.09 -14.28 10.59
CA GLY A 664 -7.97 -13.18 10.96
C GLY A 664 -7.47 -12.36 12.15
N SER A 665 -7.91 -11.12 12.26
CA SER A 665 -7.58 -10.21 13.36
C SER A 665 -8.84 -9.59 13.96
N GLN A 666 -8.74 -9.13 15.21
CA GLN A 666 -9.78 -8.35 15.82
C GLN A 666 -9.92 -7.00 15.11
N SER A 667 -11.16 -6.56 14.94
CA SER A 667 -11.53 -5.25 14.42
C SER A 667 -12.82 -4.80 15.10
N PHE A 668 -13.00 -3.50 15.29
CA PHE A 668 -14.26 -2.93 15.75
C PHE A 668 -15.04 -2.47 14.52
N ASP A 669 -16.01 -3.26 14.10
CA ASP A 669 -16.70 -3.02 12.84
C ASP A 669 -17.97 -2.20 13.03
N PRO A 670 -18.29 -1.27 12.10
CA PRO A 670 -19.65 -0.78 11.96
C PRO A 670 -20.59 -1.93 11.56
N MET A 671 -21.79 -1.93 12.13
CA MET A 671 -22.83 -2.89 11.77
C MET A 671 -24.23 -2.30 11.88
N THR A 672 -25.18 -2.93 11.22
CA THR A 672 -26.62 -2.79 11.45
C THR A 672 -27.18 -4.16 11.82
N ASP A 673 -27.61 -4.33 13.06
CA ASP A 673 -28.21 -5.57 13.54
C ASP A 673 -29.59 -5.81 12.89
N PRO A 674 -29.84 -6.95 12.21
CA PRO A 674 -31.15 -7.28 11.64
C PRO A 674 -32.29 -7.26 12.66
N CYS A 675 -31.98 -7.43 13.94
CA CYS A 675 -32.96 -7.43 15.02
C CYS A 675 -33.19 -6.04 15.64
N ASP A 676 -32.46 -4.99 15.25
CA ASP A 676 -32.73 -3.63 15.75
C ASP A 676 -34.13 -3.17 15.31
N ALA A 677 -34.94 -2.71 16.26
CA ALA A 677 -36.33 -2.36 16.03
C ALA A 677 -36.56 -1.12 15.13
N ARG A 678 -35.53 -0.30 14.92
CA ARG A 678 -35.62 0.95 14.15
C ARG A 678 -34.91 0.87 12.80
N PHE A 679 -33.72 0.26 12.78
CA PHE A 679 -32.82 0.22 11.63
C PHE A 679 -32.62 -1.21 11.11
N GLY A 680 -33.04 -2.24 11.83
CA GLY A 680 -32.93 -3.62 11.40
C GLY A 680 -33.95 -4.02 10.33
N LEU A 681 -34.22 -5.32 10.25
CA LEU A 681 -35.06 -5.97 9.25
C LEU A 681 -36.27 -6.69 9.86
N LEU A 682 -36.70 -6.29 11.06
CA LEU A 682 -37.87 -6.88 11.75
C LEU A 682 -39.18 -6.79 10.97
N SER A 683 -39.27 -5.93 9.94
CA SER A 683 -40.42 -5.90 9.03
C SER A 683 -40.56 -7.18 8.20
N THR A 684 -39.50 -7.96 8.05
CA THR A 684 -39.51 -9.26 7.35
C THR A 684 -39.92 -10.36 8.33
N PRO A 685 -41.06 -11.06 8.13
CA PRO A 685 -41.57 -12.03 9.10
C PRO A 685 -40.58 -13.16 9.44
N ALA A 686 -39.79 -13.61 8.47
CA ALA A 686 -38.76 -14.63 8.69
C ALA A 686 -37.62 -14.14 9.60
N VAL A 687 -37.19 -12.88 9.44
CA VAL A 687 -36.16 -12.26 10.30
C VAL A 687 -36.71 -12.07 11.71
N ALA A 688 -37.92 -11.52 11.85
CA ALA A 688 -38.56 -11.33 13.15
C ALA A 688 -38.71 -12.64 13.93
N ALA A 689 -39.10 -13.74 13.27
CA ALA A 689 -39.20 -15.06 13.89
C ALA A 689 -37.83 -15.57 14.38
N ARG A 690 -36.76 -15.35 13.61
CA ARG A 690 -35.40 -15.73 14.01
C ARG A 690 -34.87 -14.88 15.17
N CYS A 691 -35.09 -13.57 15.15
CA CYS A 691 -34.75 -12.68 16.27
C CYS A 691 -35.46 -13.12 17.57
N ALA A 692 -36.76 -13.45 17.47
CA ALA A 692 -37.51 -13.98 18.60
C ALA A 692 -36.99 -15.34 19.09
N SER A 693 -36.53 -16.22 18.17
CA SER A 693 -35.93 -17.51 18.53
C SER A 693 -34.61 -17.40 19.30
N GLU A 694 -33.91 -16.27 19.16
CA GLU A 694 -32.72 -15.94 19.96
C GLU A 694 -33.04 -15.21 21.27
N GLY A 695 -34.32 -15.09 21.63
CA GLY A 695 -34.77 -14.48 22.88
C GLY A 695 -34.82 -12.96 22.86
N LEU A 696 -34.70 -12.32 21.69
CA LEU A 696 -34.74 -10.86 21.59
C LEU A 696 -36.17 -10.34 21.62
N ALA A 697 -36.40 -9.28 22.41
CA ALA A 697 -37.66 -8.56 22.41
C ALA A 697 -37.86 -7.81 21.07
N PRO A 698 -39.11 -7.63 20.58
CA PRO A 698 -39.40 -6.84 19.38
C PRO A 698 -38.97 -5.36 19.47
N THR A 699 -38.65 -4.88 20.67
CA THR A 699 -38.15 -3.53 20.96
C THR A 699 -36.63 -3.45 21.12
N PHE A 700 -35.90 -4.55 20.87
CA PHE A 700 -34.44 -4.58 20.96
C PHE A 700 -33.81 -3.47 20.10
N ARG A 701 -32.76 -2.83 20.64
CA ARG A 701 -31.99 -1.80 19.95
C ARG A 701 -30.50 -2.15 19.99
N GLN A 702 -29.82 -2.05 18.85
CA GLN A 702 -28.36 -2.07 18.81
C GLN A 702 -27.81 -0.87 19.58
N THR A 703 -26.70 -1.05 20.30
CA THR A 703 -25.99 0.03 20.99
C THR A 703 -24.66 0.39 20.31
N ASP A 704 -24.25 1.66 20.42
CA ASP A 704 -22.95 2.15 19.98
C ASP A 704 -21.81 1.79 20.96
N ASN A 705 -20.60 2.32 20.71
CA ASN A 705 -19.44 2.14 21.58
C ASN A 705 -19.59 2.76 22.98
N ALA A 706 -20.55 3.68 23.18
CA ALA A 706 -20.89 4.25 24.47
C ALA A 706 -21.99 3.46 25.20
N GLY A 707 -22.53 2.40 24.58
CA GLY A 707 -23.61 1.59 25.14
C GLY A 707 -24.99 2.24 24.99
N VAL A 708 -25.12 3.26 24.15
CA VAL A 708 -26.38 4.00 23.91
C VAL A 708 -27.03 3.49 22.62
N PRO A 709 -28.38 3.42 22.51
CA PRO A 709 -29.03 3.01 21.27
C PRO A 709 -28.57 3.81 20.07
N VAL A 710 -28.20 3.11 18.99
CA VAL A 710 -27.69 3.75 17.77
C VAL A 710 -28.69 4.74 17.18
N THR A 711 -28.18 5.80 16.55
CA THR A 711 -28.99 6.86 15.93
C THR A 711 -29.06 6.78 14.41
N ALA A 712 -28.26 5.89 13.80
CA ALA A 712 -28.23 5.60 12.37
C ALA A 712 -27.85 4.11 12.12
N ARG A 713 -27.87 3.70 10.85
CA ARG A 713 -27.32 2.41 10.38
C ARG A 713 -25.78 2.46 10.37
N GLU A 714 -25.13 1.29 10.32
CA GLU A 714 -23.67 1.14 10.20
C GLU A 714 -22.88 1.85 11.31
N ILE A 715 -23.35 1.71 12.55
CA ILE A 715 -22.66 2.27 13.71
C ILE A 715 -21.81 1.18 14.37
N GLN A 716 -20.58 1.56 14.74
CA GLN A 716 -19.65 0.67 15.42
C GLN A 716 -20.14 0.32 16.82
N GLY A 717 -20.13 -0.98 17.16
CA GLY A 717 -20.44 -1.49 18.48
C GLY A 717 -19.22 -1.57 19.41
N ASN A 718 -19.44 -2.01 20.66
CA ASN A 718 -18.40 -2.11 21.68
C ASN A 718 -17.64 -3.46 21.69
N SER A 719 -17.95 -4.37 20.76
CA SER A 719 -17.34 -5.71 20.72
C SER A 719 -16.41 -5.86 19.53
N PRO A 720 -15.20 -6.43 19.74
CA PRO A 720 -14.30 -6.73 18.63
C PRO A 720 -14.79 -7.97 17.88
N PHE A 721 -14.91 -7.84 16.56
CA PHE A 721 -15.19 -8.94 15.64
C PHE A 721 -13.90 -9.46 15.01
N LYS A 722 -13.95 -10.69 14.52
CA LYS A 722 -12.84 -11.31 13.81
C LYS A 722 -12.98 -11.03 12.32
N ALA A 723 -12.15 -10.15 11.78
CA ALA A 723 -12.10 -9.78 10.38
C ALA A 723 -10.93 -10.49 9.66
N GLY A 724 -10.99 -10.56 8.32
CA GLY A 724 -9.89 -11.12 7.51
C GLY A 724 -9.66 -12.62 7.73
N VAL A 725 -10.69 -13.37 8.16
CA VAL A 725 -10.61 -14.83 8.29
C VAL A 725 -10.53 -15.43 6.89
N GLY A 726 -9.57 -16.33 6.67
CA GLY A 726 -9.38 -17.02 5.40
C GLY A 726 -10.57 -17.92 5.05
N ASN A 727 -10.86 -18.00 3.75
CA ASN A 727 -11.94 -18.81 3.21
C ASN A 727 -11.38 -19.81 2.19
N ALA A 728 -11.35 -21.09 2.58
CA ALA A 728 -10.85 -22.16 1.73
C ALA A 728 -11.74 -22.49 0.52
N ASN A 729 -12.97 -21.95 0.47
CA ASN A 729 -13.92 -22.16 -0.62
C ASN A 729 -13.88 -21.04 -1.67
N LEU A 730 -12.89 -20.14 -1.62
CA LEU A 730 -12.76 -19.10 -2.62
C LEU A 730 -12.39 -19.69 -3.98
N GLU A 731 -13.08 -19.18 -5.00
CA GLU A 731 -12.78 -19.44 -6.40
C GLU A 731 -11.93 -18.29 -6.98
N PRO A 732 -11.30 -18.48 -8.14
CA PRO A 732 -10.64 -17.39 -8.85
C PRO A 732 -11.59 -16.24 -9.22
N GLU A 733 -11.03 -15.03 -9.28
CA GLU A 733 -11.67 -13.88 -9.94
C GLU A 733 -11.48 -14.00 -11.45
N TYR A 734 -12.47 -13.59 -12.23
CA TYR A 734 -12.41 -13.63 -13.69
C TYR A 734 -12.54 -12.23 -14.29
N SER A 735 -11.85 -11.99 -15.41
CA SER A 735 -11.87 -10.72 -16.12
C SER A 735 -12.07 -10.87 -17.61
N LYS A 736 -12.67 -9.84 -18.21
CA LYS A 736 -12.75 -9.63 -19.65
C LYS A 736 -12.17 -8.25 -19.97
N THR A 737 -11.12 -8.23 -20.80
CA THR A 737 -10.46 -7.00 -21.24
C THR A 737 -10.71 -6.78 -22.73
N ARG A 738 -11.05 -5.55 -23.09
CA ARG A 738 -11.28 -5.10 -24.46
C ARG A 738 -10.52 -3.81 -24.70
N THR A 739 -9.77 -3.75 -25.79
CA THR A 739 -9.05 -2.53 -26.19
C THR A 739 -9.19 -2.29 -27.68
N VAL A 740 -9.26 -1.02 -28.08
CA VAL A 740 -9.19 -0.57 -29.47
C VAL A 740 -8.32 0.68 -29.51
N GLY A 741 -7.27 0.64 -30.32
CA GLY A 741 -6.25 1.68 -30.39
C GLY A 741 -6.02 2.18 -31.80
N LEU A 742 -5.73 3.47 -31.92
CA LEU A 742 -5.26 4.12 -33.14
C LEU A 742 -3.87 4.70 -32.85
N VAL A 743 -2.90 4.41 -33.70
CA VAL A 743 -1.56 5.01 -33.68
C VAL A 743 -1.35 5.73 -35.00
N PHE A 744 -1.03 7.02 -34.93
CA PHE A 744 -0.85 7.84 -36.11
C PHE A 744 0.52 8.53 -36.07
N SER A 745 1.30 8.32 -37.13
CA SER A 745 2.66 8.83 -37.29
C SER A 745 2.77 9.50 -38.66
N PRO A 746 2.33 10.76 -38.80
CA PRO A 746 2.24 11.44 -40.09
C PRO A 746 3.62 11.70 -40.67
N ARG A 747 3.94 11.10 -41.83
CA ARG A 747 5.23 11.33 -42.52
C ARG A 747 5.50 12.80 -42.88
N TRP A 748 4.46 13.64 -43.00
CA TRP A 748 4.61 15.07 -43.28
C TRP A 748 4.98 15.93 -42.06
N ILE A 749 4.91 15.38 -40.84
CA ILE A 749 5.41 16.01 -39.61
C ILE A 749 6.38 15.04 -38.95
N GLN A 750 7.65 15.14 -39.34
CA GLN A 750 8.69 14.27 -38.80
C GLN A 750 8.82 14.41 -37.28
N GLY A 751 8.94 13.28 -36.60
CA GLY A 751 9.12 13.20 -35.15
C GLY A 751 7.84 13.35 -34.33
N LEU A 752 6.67 13.50 -34.95
CA LEU A 752 5.36 13.50 -34.28
C LEU A 752 4.72 12.11 -34.35
N ASP A 753 4.27 11.61 -33.22
CA ASP A 753 3.39 10.45 -33.11
C ASP A 753 2.33 10.69 -32.04
N PHE A 754 1.13 10.14 -32.26
CA PHE A 754 0.13 10.05 -31.22
C PHE A 754 -0.59 8.72 -31.23
N SER A 755 -1.02 8.28 -30.05
CA SER A 755 -1.90 7.14 -29.86
C SER A 755 -3.16 7.52 -29.09
N LEU A 756 -4.27 6.89 -29.45
CA LEU A 756 -5.53 6.95 -28.71
C LEU A 756 -6.06 5.54 -28.53
N ASP A 757 -6.15 5.08 -27.29
CA ASP A 757 -6.55 3.73 -26.94
C ASP A 757 -7.78 3.76 -26.03
N TRP A 758 -8.90 3.23 -26.50
CA TRP A 758 -10.05 2.92 -25.65
C TRP A 758 -9.80 1.59 -24.93
N TYR A 759 -10.15 1.51 -23.65
CA TYR A 759 -10.09 0.29 -22.87
C TYR A 759 -11.38 0.08 -22.07
N LYS A 760 -11.74 -1.18 -21.87
CA LYS A 760 -12.75 -1.63 -20.92
C LYS A 760 -12.33 -2.94 -20.27
N ILE A 761 -12.27 -2.94 -18.94
CA ILE A 761 -11.93 -4.12 -18.13
C ILE A 761 -13.11 -4.37 -17.18
N SER A 762 -13.71 -5.55 -17.27
CA SER A 762 -14.78 -5.98 -16.37
C SER A 762 -14.32 -7.22 -15.60
N ILE A 763 -14.47 -7.19 -14.28
CA ILE A 763 -14.10 -8.26 -13.34
C ILE A 763 -15.37 -8.77 -12.66
N SER A 764 -15.52 -10.08 -12.60
CA SER A 764 -16.61 -10.79 -11.93
C SER A 764 -16.04 -11.76 -10.88
N ASN A 765 -16.88 -12.17 -9.94
CA ASN A 765 -16.48 -13.09 -8.86
C ASN A 765 -15.40 -12.48 -7.96
N VAL A 766 -15.45 -11.15 -7.78
CA VAL A 766 -14.43 -10.39 -7.04
C VAL A 766 -14.32 -10.94 -5.61
N ILE A 767 -13.10 -11.18 -5.14
CA ILE A 767 -12.86 -11.59 -3.76
C ILE A 767 -13.05 -10.35 -2.89
N THR A 768 -14.19 -10.29 -2.21
CA THR A 768 -14.64 -9.12 -1.46
C THR A 768 -14.72 -9.45 0.02
N ALA A 769 -14.18 -8.56 0.85
CA ALA A 769 -14.36 -8.62 2.30
C ALA A 769 -15.81 -8.27 2.63
N VAL A 770 -16.55 -9.20 3.24
CA VAL A 770 -17.93 -8.92 3.66
C VAL A 770 -17.97 -8.08 4.93
N SER A 771 -18.99 -7.23 5.07
CA SER A 771 -19.25 -6.44 6.27
C SER A 771 -19.95 -7.28 7.35
N ALA A 772 -19.88 -6.83 8.60
CA ALA A 772 -20.61 -7.47 9.70
C ALA A 772 -22.13 -7.47 9.45
N THR A 773 -22.67 -6.35 8.92
CA THR A 773 -24.07 -6.26 8.48
C THR A 773 -24.43 -7.30 7.44
N TYR A 774 -23.57 -7.53 6.43
CA TYR A 774 -23.83 -8.53 5.41
C TYR A 774 -23.90 -9.94 6.01
N VAL A 775 -22.93 -10.30 6.85
CA VAL A 775 -22.90 -11.60 7.56
C VAL A 775 -24.18 -11.83 8.34
N LEU A 776 -24.60 -10.85 9.16
CA LEU A 776 -25.83 -10.96 9.93
C LEU A 776 -27.05 -11.07 9.00
N ASN A 777 -27.20 -10.20 7.99
CA ASN A 777 -28.32 -10.25 7.06
C ASN A 777 -28.46 -11.62 6.37
N GLN A 778 -27.37 -12.20 5.88
CA GLN A 778 -27.40 -13.51 5.23
C GLN A 778 -27.81 -14.63 6.21
N CYS A 779 -27.29 -14.62 7.43
CA CYS A 779 -27.72 -15.57 8.45
C CYS A 779 -29.22 -15.47 8.75
N TYR A 780 -29.74 -14.27 8.96
CA TYR A 780 -31.15 -14.04 9.26
C TYR A 780 -32.07 -14.26 8.04
N ASN A 781 -31.53 -14.23 6.82
CA ASN A 781 -32.21 -14.69 5.61
C ASN A 781 -32.15 -16.22 5.40
N GLY A 782 -31.41 -16.95 6.26
CA GLY A 782 -31.38 -18.40 6.29
C GLY A 782 -30.16 -19.06 5.69
N VAL A 783 -29.12 -18.29 5.35
CA VAL A 783 -27.84 -18.83 4.86
C VAL A 783 -26.97 -19.24 6.05
N THR A 784 -26.99 -20.52 6.39
CA THR A 784 -26.37 -21.06 7.62
C THR A 784 -24.86 -20.90 7.70
N SER A 785 -24.16 -20.78 6.56
CA SER A 785 -22.71 -20.56 6.53
C SER A 785 -22.28 -19.21 7.12
N PHE A 786 -23.17 -18.23 7.19
CA PHE A 786 -22.92 -16.91 7.80
C PHE A 786 -23.38 -16.82 9.26
N CYS A 787 -23.92 -17.89 9.85
CA CYS A 787 -24.48 -17.89 11.20
C CYS A 787 -23.46 -18.16 12.32
N ASN A 788 -22.19 -17.81 12.11
CA ASN A 788 -21.13 -17.99 13.12
C ASN A 788 -20.89 -16.69 13.90
N TYR A 789 -21.80 -16.38 14.84
CA TYR A 789 -21.73 -15.26 15.77
C TYR A 789 -22.32 -15.67 17.14
N THR A 790 -22.08 -14.86 18.17
CA THR A 790 -22.75 -15.00 19.47
C THR A 790 -23.27 -13.67 19.97
N ARG A 791 -24.30 -13.72 20.81
CA ARG A 791 -24.88 -12.57 21.50
C ARG A 791 -24.63 -12.64 23.00
N ASP A 792 -24.56 -11.47 23.63
CA ASP A 792 -24.59 -11.36 25.08
C ASP A 792 -25.98 -11.75 25.60
N ALA A 793 -26.03 -12.65 26.59
CA ALA A 793 -27.29 -13.20 27.09
C ALA A 793 -28.15 -12.18 27.85
N SER A 794 -27.56 -11.08 28.34
CA SER A 794 -28.27 -10.08 29.15
C SER A 794 -28.79 -8.91 28.32
N SER A 795 -27.96 -8.39 27.41
CA SER A 795 -28.23 -7.22 26.59
C SER A 795 -28.74 -7.56 25.19
N GLY A 796 -28.52 -8.79 24.71
CA GLY A 796 -28.86 -9.22 23.36
C GLY A 796 -27.91 -8.72 22.27
N GLN A 797 -26.90 -7.89 22.60
CA GLN A 797 -25.95 -7.35 21.63
C GLN A 797 -25.07 -8.44 21.03
N VAL A 798 -24.66 -8.31 19.77
CA VAL A 798 -23.68 -9.21 19.13
C VAL A 798 -22.30 -8.96 19.75
N VAL A 799 -21.69 -10.00 20.33
CA VAL A 799 -20.40 -9.91 21.05
C VAL A 799 -19.27 -10.67 20.38
N THR A 800 -19.58 -11.62 19.51
CA THR A 800 -18.59 -12.22 18.61
C THR A 800 -19.19 -12.37 17.23
N LEU A 801 -18.39 -12.14 16.19
CA LEU A 801 -18.74 -12.37 14.80
C LEU A 801 -17.44 -12.64 14.04
N SER A 802 -17.48 -13.56 13.08
CA SER A 802 -16.35 -13.79 12.16
C SER A 802 -16.75 -13.43 10.74
N ARG A 803 -15.91 -12.65 10.07
CA ARG A 803 -16.06 -12.28 8.67
C ARG A 803 -14.74 -12.45 7.93
N GLY A 804 -14.85 -12.95 6.71
CA GLY A 804 -13.73 -13.21 5.82
C GLY A 804 -14.00 -12.66 4.43
N ASN A 805 -13.24 -13.15 3.46
CA ASN A 805 -13.49 -12.85 2.06
C ASN A 805 -14.45 -13.90 1.45
N THR A 806 -15.25 -13.47 0.50
CA THR A 806 -16.11 -14.34 -0.32
C THR A 806 -16.10 -13.82 -1.75
N ASN A 807 -16.34 -14.70 -2.72
CA ASN A 807 -16.50 -14.26 -4.09
C ASN A 807 -17.88 -13.60 -4.24
N LEU A 808 -17.90 -12.27 -4.30
CA LEU A 808 -19.09 -11.47 -4.47
C LEU A 808 -18.75 -10.21 -5.26
N GLY A 809 -19.71 -9.77 -6.06
CA GLY A 809 -19.65 -8.46 -6.69
C GLY A 809 -18.84 -8.43 -7.98
N ALA A 810 -18.75 -7.23 -8.52
CA ALA A 810 -18.15 -6.97 -9.81
C ALA A 810 -17.48 -5.60 -9.83
N LEU A 811 -16.45 -5.47 -10.66
CA LEU A 811 -15.74 -4.21 -10.90
C LEU A 811 -15.66 -3.94 -12.39
N GLU A 812 -15.83 -2.70 -12.81
CA GLU A 812 -15.68 -2.28 -14.20
C GLU A 812 -14.89 -0.96 -14.28
N THR A 813 -13.93 -0.88 -15.18
CA THR A 813 -13.22 0.37 -15.50
C THR A 813 -13.22 0.57 -17.01
N GLU A 814 -13.53 1.78 -17.45
CA GLU A 814 -13.61 2.16 -18.86
C GLU A 814 -13.02 3.55 -19.08
N GLY A 815 -12.24 3.73 -20.13
CA GLY A 815 -11.61 5.01 -20.41
C GLY A 815 -10.86 5.09 -21.73
N TYR A 816 -10.16 6.21 -21.91
CA TYR A 816 -9.31 6.49 -23.05
C TYR A 816 -7.91 6.89 -22.59
N ASN A 817 -6.88 6.26 -23.15
CA ASN A 817 -5.50 6.70 -23.01
C ASN A 817 -5.09 7.46 -24.26
N PHE A 818 -4.58 8.69 -24.09
CA PHE A 818 -4.04 9.49 -25.17
C PHE A 818 -2.56 9.76 -24.90
N VAL A 819 -1.71 9.46 -25.88
CA VAL A 819 -0.27 9.74 -25.83
C VAL A 819 0.12 10.55 -27.05
N MET A 820 0.96 11.55 -26.87
CA MET A 820 1.58 12.30 -27.95
C MET A 820 3.07 12.45 -27.66
N ASN A 821 3.92 12.08 -28.61
CA ASN A 821 5.33 12.41 -28.59
C ASN A 821 5.66 13.32 -29.76
N TYR A 822 6.47 14.34 -29.51
CA TYR A 822 6.96 15.19 -30.58
C TYR A 822 8.42 15.56 -30.35
N ARG A 823 9.31 14.99 -31.17
CA ARG A 823 10.70 15.44 -31.27
C ARG A 823 10.80 16.55 -32.31
N LEU A 824 10.99 17.78 -31.84
CA LEU A 824 11.14 18.93 -32.72
C LEU A 824 12.50 18.88 -33.44
N PRO A 825 12.62 19.55 -34.61
CA PRO A 825 13.91 19.79 -35.25
C PRO A 825 14.88 20.46 -34.27
N GLU A 826 16.17 20.21 -34.47
CA GLU A 826 17.20 20.89 -33.69
C GLU A 826 17.27 22.38 -34.11
N PHE A 827 17.11 23.27 -33.13
CA PHE A 827 17.24 24.72 -33.33
C PHE A 827 18.62 25.19 -32.85
N ALA A 828 19.00 26.42 -33.20
CA ALA A 828 20.25 27.03 -32.69
C ALA A 828 20.31 27.11 -31.15
N VAL A 829 19.15 27.08 -30.50
CA VAL A 829 19.00 27.06 -29.05
C VAL A 829 19.01 25.65 -28.45
N GLY A 830 19.04 24.58 -29.24
CA GLY A 830 19.00 23.18 -28.80
C GLY A 830 17.84 22.38 -29.38
N GLN A 831 17.73 21.12 -28.99
CA GLN A 831 16.64 20.21 -29.36
C GLN A 831 15.58 20.16 -28.27
N PHE A 832 14.31 20.19 -28.68
CA PHE A 832 13.18 20.02 -27.77
C PHE A 832 12.45 18.70 -28.06
N SER A 833 12.01 18.03 -27.01
CA SER A 833 11.04 16.95 -27.12
C SER A 833 9.87 17.17 -26.16
N LEU A 834 8.66 16.94 -26.68
CA LEU A 834 7.41 17.05 -25.93
C LEU A 834 6.81 15.65 -25.78
N ARG A 835 6.32 15.35 -24.58
CA ARG A 835 5.55 14.15 -24.31
C ARG A 835 4.31 14.51 -23.50
N LEU A 836 3.15 14.17 -24.01
CA LEU A 836 1.89 14.22 -23.27
C LEU A 836 1.38 12.79 -23.11
N ASP A 837 1.18 12.35 -21.87
CA ASP A 837 0.42 11.14 -21.56
C ASP A 837 -0.83 11.58 -20.78
N SER A 838 -2.01 11.10 -21.16
CA SER A 838 -3.28 11.41 -20.50
C SER A 838 -4.18 10.19 -20.44
N ASN A 839 -4.87 10.02 -19.31
CA ASN A 839 -5.97 9.08 -19.13
C ASN A 839 -7.27 9.87 -18.90
N TYR A 840 -8.32 9.52 -19.66
CA TYR A 840 -9.69 9.97 -19.42
C TYR A 840 -10.55 8.80 -18.91
N LEU A 841 -10.96 8.86 -17.65
CA LEU A 841 -11.80 7.84 -17.02
C LEU A 841 -13.28 8.12 -17.31
N VAL A 842 -13.90 7.22 -18.08
CA VAL A 842 -15.33 7.29 -18.43
C VAL A 842 -16.17 6.79 -17.27
N ALA A 843 -15.84 5.61 -16.75
CA ALA A 843 -16.57 4.96 -15.67
C ALA A 843 -15.60 4.13 -14.80
N PHE A 844 -15.86 4.10 -13.50
CA PHE A 844 -15.26 3.15 -12.57
C PHE A 844 -16.37 2.64 -11.66
N ARG A 845 -16.86 1.44 -11.92
CA ARG A 845 -18.08 0.93 -11.30
C ARG A 845 -17.80 -0.26 -10.41
N GLY A 846 -18.45 -0.29 -9.25
CA GLY A 846 -18.41 -1.41 -8.33
C GLY A 846 -19.80 -1.89 -7.95
N GLN A 847 -19.91 -3.17 -7.65
CA GLN A 847 -21.11 -3.81 -7.14
C GLN A 847 -20.70 -4.70 -5.95
N SER A 848 -21.37 -4.58 -4.80
CA SER A 848 -20.97 -5.31 -3.57
C SER A 848 -21.33 -6.80 -3.59
N ASP A 849 -22.40 -7.16 -4.31
CA ASP A 849 -22.88 -8.52 -4.55
C ASP A 849 -23.77 -8.53 -5.81
N ASP A 850 -24.12 -9.71 -6.32
CA ASP A 850 -24.85 -9.85 -7.60
C ASP A 850 -26.23 -9.17 -7.64
N SER A 851 -26.82 -8.87 -6.49
CA SER A 851 -28.15 -8.23 -6.38
C SER A 851 -28.09 -6.72 -6.14
N ALA A 852 -26.93 -6.18 -5.76
CA ALA A 852 -26.76 -4.77 -5.47
C ALA A 852 -26.78 -3.90 -6.75
N PRO A 853 -27.18 -2.61 -6.68
CA PRO A 853 -26.99 -1.70 -7.80
C PRO A 853 -25.50 -1.44 -8.06
N TRP A 854 -25.17 -1.02 -9.28
CA TRP A 854 -23.83 -0.54 -9.62
C TRP A 854 -23.62 0.89 -9.11
N ASP A 855 -22.48 1.12 -8.46
CA ASP A 855 -22.04 2.46 -8.06
C ASP A 855 -20.88 2.93 -8.97
N ASP A 856 -20.99 4.10 -9.60
CA ASP A 856 -19.96 4.69 -10.48
C ASP A 856 -19.16 5.81 -9.81
N TYR A 857 -17.89 5.56 -9.50
CA TYR A 857 -17.00 6.48 -8.80
C TYR A 857 -16.24 7.45 -9.72
N ALA A 858 -16.44 7.41 -11.05
CA ALA A 858 -15.70 8.29 -11.96
C ALA A 858 -16.02 9.79 -11.75
N GLY A 859 -15.00 10.57 -11.41
CA GLY A 859 -15.09 12.00 -11.11
C GLY A 859 -15.17 12.33 -9.62
N TYR A 860 -15.11 11.33 -8.74
CA TYR A 860 -14.92 11.53 -7.31
C TYR A 860 -13.43 11.51 -6.95
N TRP A 861 -13.12 11.89 -5.70
CA TRP A 861 -11.78 11.74 -5.15
C TRP A 861 -11.25 10.29 -5.32
N ASN A 862 -9.94 10.15 -5.55
CA ASN A 862 -9.22 8.96 -6.05
C ASN A 862 -9.52 8.54 -7.50
N TYR A 863 -10.60 9.01 -8.10
CA TYR A 863 -11.01 8.64 -9.46
C TYR A 863 -11.24 9.86 -10.34
N PRO A 864 -10.29 10.82 -10.42
CA PRO A 864 -10.46 12.00 -11.26
C PRO A 864 -10.65 11.57 -12.72
N ARG A 865 -11.57 12.22 -13.42
CA ARG A 865 -11.85 11.89 -14.83
C ARG A 865 -10.66 12.11 -15.74
N VAL A 866 -9.72 12.99 -15.37
CA VAL A 866 -8.54 13.28 -16.17
C VAL A 866 -7.31 13.18 -15.28
N ARG A 867 -6.34 12.38 -15.69
CA ARG A 867 -4.96 12.47 -15.21
C ARG A 867 -4.05 12.67 -16.41
N ALA A 868 -3.16 13.65 -16.36
CA ALA A 868 -2.24 13.92 -17.46
C ALA A 868 -0.87 14.33 -16.97
N THR A 869 0.16 13.96 -17.74
CA THR A 869 1.53 14.40 -17.55
C THR A 869 2.03 15.00 -18.85
N LEU A 870 2.47 16.26 -18.81
CA LEU A 870 3.11 16.95 -19.93
C LEU A 870 4.58 17.19 -19.59
N GLY A 871 5.48 16.57 -20.33
CA GLY A 871 6.92 16.79 -20.23
C GLY A 871 7.45 17.59 -21.42
N VAL A 872 8.29 18.57 -21.14
CA VAL A 872 9.09 19.30 -22.12
C VAL A 872 10.55 19.12 -21.74
N ASN A 873 11.29 18.44 -22.61
CA ASN A 873 12.73 18.28 -22.48
C ASN A 873 13.44 19.20 -23.45
N TRP A 874 14.55 19.77 -23.00
CA TRP A 874 15.45 20.56 -23.80
C TRP A 874 16.87 20.05 -23.61
N ALA A 875 17.64 19.95 -24.70
CA ALA A 875 19.05 19.60 -24.65
C ALA A 875 19.86 20.45 -25.63
N LYS A 876 21.04 20.90 -25.20
CA LYS A 876 22.00 21.63 -26.04
C LYS A 876 23.43 21.32 -25.57
N GLY A 877 24.16 20.54 -26.37
CA GLY A 877 25.49 20.07 -26.00
C GLY A 877 25.43 19.32 -24.66
N ASP A 878 26.27 19.73 -23.72
CA ASP A 878 26.38 19.11 -22.39
C ASP A 878 25.30 19.53 -21.40
N LEU A 879 24.41 20.46 -21.76
CA LEU A 879 23.36 20.95 -20.88
C LEU A 879 22.00 20.41 -21.32
N SER A 880 21.22 19.94 -20.35
CA SER A 880 19.82 19.60 -20.55
C SER A 880 18.94 20.16 -19.44
N ALA A 881 17.67 20.40 -19.76
CA ALA A 881 16.66 20.80 -18.80
C ALA A 881 15.35 20.06 -19.07
N ASN A 882 14.59 19.83 -18.02
CA ASN A 882 13.27 19.22 -18.08
C ASN A 882 12.27 20.10 -17.30
N TRP A 883 11.08 20.22 -17.86
CA TRP A 883 9.90 20.73 -17.17
C TRP A 883 8.77 19.71 -17.32
N ASN A 884 8.21 19.27 -16.21
CA ASN A 884 7.08 18.34 -16.17
C ASN A 884 5.89 18.98 -15.45
N LEU A 885 4.71 18.85 -16.04
CA LEU A 885 3.42 19.19 -15.44
C LEU A 885 2.66 17.91 -15.12
N ARG A 886 2.35 17.67 -13.85
CA ARG A 886 1.42 16.61 -13.39
C ARG A 886 0.05 17.23 -13.13
N TYR A 887 -0.98 16.78 -13.84
CA TYR A 887 -2.33 17.33 -13.80
C TYR A 887 -3.35 16.29 -13.32
N TYR A 888 -4.17 16.69 -12.35
CA TYR A 888 -5.32 15.95 -11.85
C TYR A 888 -6.57 16.78 -12.09
N GLY A 889 -7.55 16.22 -12.80
CA GLY A 889 -8.83 16.88 -13.08
C GLY A 889 -9.62 17.19 -11.81
N GLY A 890 -10.52 18.17 -11.91
CA GLY A 890 -11.45 18.48 -10.81
C GLY A 890 -12.30 17.26 -10.46
N TYR A 891 -12.65 17.16 -9.18
CA TYR A 891 -13.31 15.99 -8.61
C TYR A 891 -14.33 16.40 -7.55
N ARG A 892 -15.19 15.45 -7.15
CA ARG A 892 -16.13 15.59 -6.04
C ARG A 892 -15.68 14.82 -4.81
N ASP A 893 -15.95 15.38 -3.66
CA ASP A 893 -15.55 14.90 -2.35
C ASP A 893 -16.72 15.08 -1.35
N PHE A 894 -16.67 14.37 -0.22
CA PHE A 894 -17.64 14.55 0.85
C PHE A 894 -17.58 15.97 1.41
N CYS A 895 -18.75 16.52 1.72
CA CYS A 895 -18.80 17.73 2.54
C CYS A 895 -18.37 17.41 3.96
N TYR A 896 -17.76 18.38 4.64
CA TYR A 896 -17.50 18.24 6.06
C TYR A 896 -18.81 18.16 6.85
N ASN A 897 -19.74 19.05 6.52
CA ASN A 897 -21.15 19.03 6.92
C ASN A 897 -22.00 19.61 5.77
N ALA A 898 -23.34 19.58 5.91
CA ALA A 898 -24.25 20.06 4.88
C ALA A 898 -24.09 21.56 4.56
N ASP A 899 -23.73 22.38 5.55
CA ASP A 899 -23.58 23.82 5.41
C ASP A 899 -22.30 24.22 4.65
N GLU A 900 -21.30 23.34 4.64
CA GLU A 900 -20.01 23.52 3.95
C GLU A 900 -19.93 22.79 2.61
N CYS A 901 -21.08 22.43 2.03
CA CYS A 901 -21.17 21.95 0.65
C CYS A 901 -21.19 23.12 -0.34
N ASN A 902 -20.32 23.09 -1.35
CA ASN A 902 -20.40 24.03 -2.48
C ASN A 902 -21.35 23.57 -3.61
N GLU A 903 -21.80 22.31 -3.61
CA GLU A 903 -22.92 21.80 -4.40
C GLU A 903 -23.97 21.16 -3.44
N PRO A 904 -24.69 21.95 -2.61
CA PRO A 904 -25.53 21.41 -1.52
C PRO A 904 -26.75 20.61 -2.01
N ASN A 905 -27.22 20.85 -3.24
CA ASN A 905 -28.34 20.11 -3.84
C ASN A 905 -27.88 18.97 -4.74
N TYR A 906 -26.57 18.68 -4.79
CA TYR A 906 -26.07 17.55 -5.58
C TYR A 906 -26.62 16.26 -5.00
N GLN A 907 -27.37 15.53 -5.81
CA GLN A 907 -27.79 14.18 -5.48
C GLN A 907 -26.90 13.23 -6.25
N THR A 908 -26.18 12.39 -5.51
CA THR A 908 -25.47 11.28 -6.11
C THR A 908 -26.46 10.34 -6.79
N ALA A 909 -26.15 9.90 -8.01
CA ALA A 909 -26.90 8.82 -8.66
C ALA A 909 -26.58 7.43 -8.04
N ASN A 910 -25.56 7.36 -7.18
CA ASN A 910 -25.08 6.15 -6.51
C ASN A 910 -25.47 6.15 -5.03
N ALA A 911 -26.05 5.05 -4.55
CA ALA A 911 -26.34 4.87 -3.13
C ALA A 911 -25.08 4.48 -2.31
N GLY A 912 -24.02 3.98 -2.96
CA GLY A 912 -22.75 3.61 -2.32
C GLY A 912 -21.80 4.78 -2.03
N TRP A 913 -22.07 5.98 -2.58
CA TRP A 913 -21.47 7.20 -2.07
C TRP A 913 -22.18 7.52 -0.76
N GLY A 914 -21.58 7.20 0.38
CA GLY A 914 -22.19 7.26 1.72
C GLY A 914 -22.68 8.64 2.20
N GLY A 915 -22.81 9.63 1.32
CA GLY A 915 -23.33 10.96 1.59
C GLY A 915 -24.66 11.17 0.86
N GLY A 916 -25.68 11.61 1.59
CA GLY A 916 -26.99 11.95 1.06
C GLY A 916 -26.98 13.13 0.08
N VAL A 917 -27.76 14.17 0.37
CA VAL A 917 -27.84 15.38 -0.47
C VAL A 917 -26.64 16.29 -0.16
N GLY A 918 -25.85 16.65 -1.17
CA GLY A 918 -24.74 17.60 -1.11
C GLY A 918 -23.36 17.03 -1.46
N ALA A 919 -22.53 17.81 -2.16
CA ALA A 919 -21.13 17.46 -2.44
C ALA A 919 -20.20 18.68 -2.43
N ASN A 920 -18.90 18.43 -2.26
CA ASN A 920 -17.84 19.41 -2.45
C ASN A 920 -17.11 19.16 -3.77
N LYS A 921 -17.36 20.01 -4.77
CA LYS A 921 -16.64 20.03 -6.03
C LYS A 921 -15.34 20.82 -5.89
N LYS A 922 -14.21 20.12 -6.02
CA LYS A 922 -12.87 20.70 -5.98
C LYS A 922 -12.37 20.96 -7.40
N GLY A 923 -11.58 22.02 -7.55
CA GLY A 923 -10.89 22.33 -8.81
C GLY A 923 -9.77 21.34 -9.12
N SER A 924 -9.16 21.48 -10.30
CA SER A 924 -8.00 20.68 -10.70
C SER A 924 -6.77 20.94 -9.82
N ILE A 925 -5.91 19.93 -9.71
CA ILE A 925 -4.61 20.03 -9.04
C ILE A 925 -3.52 19.98 -10.12
N SER A 926 -2.48 20.80 -9.97
CA SER A 926 -1.37 20.84 -10.92
C SER A 926 -0.05 21.05 -10.20
N TYR A 927 0.86 20.10 -10.37
CA TYR A 927 2.24 20.18 -9.89
C TYR A 927 3.17 20.41 -11.06
N GLN A 928 4.19 21.24 -10.84
CA GLN A 928 5.22 21.50 -11.83
C GLN A 928 6.59 21.16 -11.24
N ASP A 929 7.33 20.35 -11.98
CA ASP A 929 8.63 19.86 -11.59
C ASP A 929 9.65 20.33 -12.63
N VAL A 930 10.84 20.72 -12.18
CA VAL A 930 11.92 21.21 -13.03
C VAL A 930 13.24 20.55 -12.67
N SER A 931 14.07 20.25 -13.66
CA SER A 931 15.45 19.84 -13.44
C SER A 931 16.38 20.36 -14.52
N VAL A 932 17.63 20.57 -14.17
CA VAL A 932 18.72 20.96 -15.06
C VAL A 932 19.88 20.01 -14.81
N SER A 933 20.41 19.41 -15.88
CA SER A 933 21.51 18.46 -15.83
C SER A 933 22.65 18.93 -16.72
N TRP A 934 23.87 18.88 -16.19
CA TRP A 934 25.11 19.18 -16.92
C TRP A 934 26.00 17.94 -16.97
N ALA A 935 26.38 17.54 -18.19
CA ALA A 935 27.39 16.52 -18.44
C ALA A 935 28.78 17.15 -18.34
N ALA A 936 29.56 16.70 -17.36
CA ALA A 936 30.90 17.21 -17.11
C ALA A 936 31.94 16.51 -17.99
N PRO A 937 33.04 17.19 -18.38
CA PRO A 937 34.05 16.65 -19.29
C PRO A 937 34.86 15.46 -18.74
N TRP A 938 34.72 15.14 -17.44
CA TRP A 938 35.37 14.00 -16.79
C TRP A 938 34.44 12.77 -16.67
N ASN A 939 33.48 12.61 -17.58
CA ASN A 939 32.45 11.56 -17.55
C ASN A 939 31.59 11.58 -16.28
N GLY A 940 31.40 12.79 -15.72
CA GLY A 940 30.49 13.04 -14.61
C GLY A 940 29.18 13.69 -15.09
N SER A 941 28.15 13.69 -14.25
CA SER A 941 26.95 14.50 -14.46
C SER A 941 26.44 15.08 -13.15
N VAL A 942 25.99 16.33 -13.19
CA VAL A 942 25.36 17.02 -12.07
C VAL A 942 23.94 17.39 -12.46
N THR A 943 22.96 16.98 -11.67
CA THR A 943 21.56 17.36 -11.83
C THR A 943 21.11 18.17 -10.61
N LEU A 944 20.46 19.30 -10.85
CA LEU A 944 19.75 20.08 -9.83
C LEU A 944 18.29 20.13 -10.22
N GLY A 945 17.38 19.92 -9.26
CA GLY A 945 15.95 19.96 -9.55
C GLY A 945 15.08 20.36 -8.38
N ALA A 946 13.85 20.70 -8.71
CA ALA A 946 12.79 21.04 -7.78
C ALA A 946 11.49 20.37 -8.21
N ARG A 947 10.87 19.62 -7.29
CA ARG A 947 9.49 19.13 -7.45
C ARG A 947 8.53 20.07 -6.74
N ASN A 948 7.33 20.21 -7.29
CA ASN A 948 6.34 21.17 -6.83
C ASN A 948 6.95 22.58 -6.69
N VAL A 949 7.56 23.08 -7.78
CA VAL A 949 8.35 24.32 -7.76
C VAL A 949 7.55 25.54 -7.28
N TRP A 950 6.23 25.55 -7.48
CA TRP A 950 5.34 26.61 -7.02
C TRP A 950 4.79 26.41 -5.59
N ASN A 951 5.24 25.37 -4.89
CA ASN A 951 4.79 25.03 -3.54
C ASN A 951 3.26 24.92 -3.43
N LYS A 952 2.62 24.34 -4.44
CA LYS A 952 1.18 24.11 -4.48
C LYS A 952 0.80 23.18 -3.33
N GLN A 953 -0.09 23.66 -2.47
CA GLN A 953 -0.63 22.87 -1.38
C GLN A 953 -1.74 21.94 -1.89
N PRO A 954 -1.84 20.70 -1.39
CA PRO A 954 -2.92 19.80 -1.69
C PRO A 954 -4.22 20.31 -1.04
N PRO A 955 -5.38 20.02 -1.65
CA PRO A 955 -6.66 20.34 -1.04
C PRO A 955 -6.96 19.44 0.17
N ILE A 956 -7.75 19.97 1.11
CA ILE A 956 -8.41 19.15 2.14
C ILE A 956 -9.52 18.33 1.49
N THR A 957 -9.50 17.04 1.73
CA THR A 957 -10.41 16.03 1.20
C THR A 957 -10.98 15.20 2.36
N ASN A 958 -12.30 15.01 2.41
CA ASN A 958 -12.99 14.24 3.46
C ASN A 958 -13.34 12.79 3.04
N SER A 959 -13.17 12.45 1.77
CA SER A 959 -13.29 11.10 1.19
C SER A 959 -11.94 10.36 1.12
N LEU A 960 -10.97 10.66 1.98
CA LEU A 960 -9.68 9.96 1.94
C LEU A 960 -9.85 8.46 2.15
N THR A 961 -9.19 7.69 1.29
CA THR A 961 -9.15 6.22 1.37
C THR A 961 -7.78 5.70 1.77
N ASN A 962 -6.75 6.54 1.72
CA ASN A 962 -5.47 6.20 2.32
C ASN A 962 -5.54 6.55 3.80
N ASN A 963 -5.02 5.67 4.64
CA ASN A 963 -5.08 5.78 6.10
C ASN A 963 -4.09 6.85 6.61
N SER A 964 -4.30 8.08 6.17
CA SER A 964 -3.56 9.31 6.45
C SER A 964 -3.88 9.83 7.85
N SER A 965 -2.94 10.56 8.44
CA SER A 965 -3.11 11.19 9.75
C SER A 965 -3.99 12.45 9.77
N SER A 966 -4.35 12.96 8.60
CA SER A 966 -5.19 14.16 8.43
C SER A 966 -5.99 14.08 7.14
N SER A 967 -6.97 14.97 6.96
CA SER A 967 -7.82 15.10 5.77
C SER A 967 -7.08 15.69 4.56
N ILE A 968 -5.80 15.38 4.40
CA ILE A 968 -5.01 15.57 3.19
C ILE A 968 -4.51 14.22 2.73
N ASP A 969 -4.42 14.03 1.42
CA ASP A 969 -3.72 12.89 0.83
C ASP A 969 -2.20 13.13 0.86
N PRO A 970 -1.44 12.42 1.70
CA PRO A 970 0.01 12.57 1.82
C PRO A 970 0.79 11.98 0.63
N MET A 971 0.13 11.29 -0.31
CA MET A 971 0.75 10.89 -1.59
C MET A 971 0.83 12.06 -2.58
N LEU A 972 0.07 13.13 -2.35
CA LEU A 972 0.22 14.38 -3.07
C LEU A 972 1.37 15.22 -2.49
N ASP A 973 2.08 15.95 -3.35
CA ASP A 973 3.12 16.87 -2.90
C ASP A 973 2.50 17.97 -2.03
N TYR A 974 3.01 18.12 -0.80
CA TYR A 974 2.58 19.14 0.18
C TYR A 974 3.60 20.25 0.42
N ASP A 975 4.85 20.08 0.00
CA ASP A 975 5.85 21.14 -0.03
C ASP A 975 6.63 21.13 -1.34
N ARG A 976 7.35 22.20 -1.62
CA ARG A 976 8.44 22.19 -2.61
C ARG A 976 9.56 21.28 -2.11
N TYR A 977 10.02 20.38 -2.96
CA TYR A 977 11.15 19.48 -2.70
C TYR A 977 12.32 19.83 -3.61
N LEU A 978 13.51 20.05 -3.05
CA LEU A 978 14.73 20.41 -3.78
C LEU A 978 15.71 19.25 -3.73
N PHE A 979 16.40 18.97 -4.83
CA PHE A 979 17.40 17.90 -4.87
C PHE A 979 18.61 18.23 -5.75
N MET A 980 19.71 17.56 -5.43
CA MET A 980 20.93 17.50 -6.22
C MET A 980 21.33 16.04 -6.40
N GLN A 981 21.76 15.68 -7.60
CA GLN A 981 22.34 14.39 -7.90
C GLN A 981 23.68 14.56 -8.60
N TYR A 982 24.66 13.76 -8.21
CA TYR A 982 25.93 13.59 -8.90
C TYR A 982 26.08 12.14 -9.35
N THR A 983 26.47 11.90 -10.59
CA THR A 983 26.82 10.57 -11.09
C THR A 983 28.18 10.62 -11.76
N GLN A 984 29.08 9.72 -11.39
CA GLN A 984 30.40 9.52 -11.99
C GLN A 984 30.44 8.17 -12.70
N LYS A 985 30.90 8.16 -13.95
CA LYS A 985 31.22 6.95 -14.70
C LYS A 985 32.74 6.83 -14.86
N PHE A 986 33.26 5.61 -14.81
CA PHE A 986 34.69 5.28 -14.92
C PHE A 986 34.95 4.35 -16.09
#